data_AF-A0A961NRU8-F1
#
_entry.id   AF-A0A961NRU8-F1
#
_cell.length_a   1.000
_cell.length_b   1.000
_cell.length_c   1.000
_cell.angle_alpha   90.00
_cell.angle_beta   90.00
_cell.angle_gamma   90.00
#
_symmetry.space_group_name_H-M   'P 1'
#
loop_
_entity.id
_entity.type
_entity.pdbx_description
1 polymer ?
#
loop_
_entity_poly.entity_id
_entity_poly.type
_entity_poly.pdbx_seq_one_letter_code
_entity_poly.pdbx_strand_id
1 'polypeptide(L)'
;MLDRFSILLSCCLLAGVPACRLFQPAPEISQAQQSRPTRIQDPVRYEAAREQVNQANRLFLRGDLPGALNLANQSLETHETFEGYYLKGTILYRQGKAEESIREFEKAEEFNPDDQQLLLTMGTVYTALGDLDAAQQRYLTLHNRYPDDAVYAYKVGTTYKNLRDYERAYIYLQKADQPDFEYLDQVYLQLGDVCLELKKYDESRSYFERARAQNPNLPDAAQGGQASQVAQQLDQGNAAYAAGRFDEALRFYEEAKRIAPNQAIPYLLTGSALLGLERGEEAKQNILKAVELDPRNPRGYSLLGAAYHQLGDYRRAVETYETGLEIAPENYEILNRLGLVYRDRDELRKAIDSFSRAAEIKPDYLPARRNLAFALLDDKRYDEARRQFEAASSLAPEDQDLQRGVRLVEIYQILDRGDRFFSERKLDEAVAEYNRALQIDANEPAIHNAIGRAELERRRYPQAEAQFKASLEADPNNVAALQGLLRVYSAQRRRADEQSTLTRLQELTRNDLTAAITLGRIKEDAGELAEAERYYLGLLEQNPESAELKARLGYVYYKMGLEENSRERYPQALTLFEKAETYNDQIPQLPDTLRIVRENIEYAAELPRLREAERLFTAGRFREALPIFESVYERLKRPLILVKIANCHVALGNEERGMALLEEAQQSGAETTEISEAIYNHMLRRGRVDQAEAGFNSIIASNQEAYYSHYKLGVIRLMRKEYAPAIEFFDRALVYKPDFTPAYLARGVAFYGTGETDRARREFEEALRRDREDVLASFNLGVFFFNEEMLDQAKSIFTDLVAAAPDFADARYQLSYIYFQAGDLDQAEEHIRRCIDIKEDARYYYALSLIREKRYEAQRTPDNAASLREAYQEVVNRFPDSPFAQDSRQKLLTIMPDTRLVQPYRLVGPARNVPILFNGMMLVPETSRLVSLDISSKRQRWAQPLPGAPVGIVADTLVHVLVPNALLRLDPATGQVLDQTPVSGNATALVGSYGRMGIVTEEGGKPTLRMRGSEGAGNTGEAGTRFAFAGGAFLRVDRAGNRVTVTRLGADLSAGESASLDFRNLRSDPELSVDRERLCIFAPGERLVVLNPSDLDSAAVDVPAGTAFFALDDDDHVYLPSARQMRVVALGETDARVVNLPQPMLSQASFQVLPEGEGILYIGSDRYVRRVDLSGTEVWKEALPRAAGAPAGSMVEEAFSLYH
;
A
#
# COMPACT_ATOMS: atom_id res chain seq x y z
N MET A 1 38.05 4.49 57.23
CA MET A 1 38.13 5.43 58.38
C MET A 1 38.33 4.75 59.74
N LEU A 2 38.21 3.42 59.86
CA LEU A 2 38.55 2.68 61.09
C LEU A 2 40.03 2.20 61.15
N ASP A 3 40.78 2.25 60.04
CA ASP A 3 42.17 1.75 59.96
C ASP A 3 43.27 2.68 60.50
N ARG A 4 42.99 3.95 60.78
CA ARG A 4 44.03 4.86 61.34
C ARG A 4 44.13 4.79 62.87
N PHE A 5 43.12 4.26 63.55
CA PHE A 5 43.14 4.10 65.01
C PHE A 5 43.71 2.74 65.47
N SER A 6 43.65 1.70 64.63
CA SER A 6 44.22 0.38 64.93
C SER A 6 45.76 0.35 64.81
N ILE A 7 46.33 1.14 63.90
CA ILE A 7 47.80 1.24 63.71
C ILE A 7 48.47 1.90 64.94
N LEU A 8 47.82 2.90 65.54
CA LEU A 8 48.30 3.56 66.76
C LEU A 8 48.17 2.66 68.01
N LEU A 9 47.17 1.78 68.08
CA LEU A 9 47.04 0.82 69.19
C LEU A 9 47.98 -0.40 69.04
N SER A 10 48.26 -0.82 67.81
CA SER A 10 49.12 -1.98 67.51
C SER A 10 50.62 -1.65 67.67
N CYS A 11 51.03 -0.40 67.38
CA CYS A 11 52.38 0.06 67.67
C CYS A 11 52.71 0.09 69.18
N CYS A 12 51.70 0.23 70.03
CA CYS A 12 51.86 0.17 71.49
C CYS A 12 52.02 -1.26 72.03
N LEU A 13 51.52 -2.28 71.31
CA LEU A 13 51.60 -3.69 71.72
C LEU A 13 52.86 -4.41 71.16
N LEU A 14 53.37 -3.99 70.00
CA LEU A 14 54.62 -4.53 69.41
C LEU A 14 55.90 -4.04 70.13
N ALA A 15 55.78 -3.09 71.05
CA ALA A 15 56.83 -2.74 71.99
C ALA A 15 56.81 -3.73 73.18
N GLY A 16 57.05 -5.02 72.91
CA GLY A 16 57.25 -6.06 73.92
C GLY A 16 58.50 -5.87 74.79
N VAL A 17 59.11 -4.69 74.80
CA VAL A 17 60.15 -4.31 75.74
C VAL A 17 59.46 -3.54 76.86
N PRO A 18 59.61 -3.89 78.15
CA PRO A 18 59.18 -2.97 79.20
C PRO A 18 59.81 -1.61 78.90
N ALA A 19 58.98 -0.55 78.88
CA ALA A 19 59.39 0.84 78.66
C ALA A 19 60.56 1.30 79.56
N CYS A 20 60.95 0.48 80.53
CA CYS A 20 62.09 0.64 81.43
C CYS A 20 63.49 0.35 80.85
N ARG A 21 63.66 -0.13 79.61
CA ARG A 21 65.02 -0.31 79.02
C ARG A 21 65.37 0.56 77.82
N LEU A 22 64.41 1.14 77.10
CA LEU A 22 64.67 1.84 75.81
C LEU A 22 64.99 3.33 75.91
N PHE A 23 64.74 3.96 77.05
CA PHE A 23 65.13 5.35 77.29
C PHE A 23 65.85 5.41 78.62
N GLN A 24 67.09 4.94 78.63
CA GLN A 24 68.00 5.34 79.70
C GLN A 24 68.25 6.85 79.58
N PRO A 25 68.42 7.56 80.72
CA PRO A 25 68.96 8.91 80.68
C PRO A 25 70.22 8.96 79.81
N ALA A 26 70.54 10.11 79.24
CA ALA A 26 71.84 10.30 78.59
C ALA A 26 72.92 9.71 79.53
N PRO A 27 73.82 8.82 79.03
CA PRO A 27 74.69 8.04 79.90
C PRO A 27 75.37 8.96 80.91
N GLU A 28 75.35 8.59 82.20
CA GLU A 28 76.20 9.29 83.17
C GLU A 28 77.62 9.20 82.65
N ILE A 29 78.25 10.36 82.51
CA ILE A 29 79.53 10.47 81.83
C ILE A 29 80.60 9.89 82.75
N SER A 30 80.80 8.57 82.69
CA SER A 30 81.97 7.93 83.24
C SER A 30 83.19 8.40 82.45
N GLN A 31 84.30 8.65 83.13
CA GLN A 31 85.55 9.18 82.53
C GLN A 31 86.19 8.25 81.47
N ALA A 32 85.55 7.16 81.05
CA ALA A 32 86.17 6.07 80.31
C ALA A 32 85.76 5.92 78.83
N GLN A 33 84.95 6.81 78.24
CA GLN A 33 84.68 6.80 76.80
C GLN A 33 85.26 8.04 76.10
N GLN A 34 86.59 8.07 76.01
CA GLN A 34 87.28 8.88 75.00
C GLN A 34 87.34 8.10 73.68
N SER A 35 86.26 8.09 72.91
CA SER A 35 86.32 7.73 71.49
C SER A 35 86.29 9.00 70.64
N ARG A 36 87.50 9.53 70.41
CA ARG A 36 87.91 10.59 69.47
C ARG A 36 87.06 11.87 69.45
N PRO A 37 87.45 12.90 70.23
CA PRO A 37 87.08 14.26 69.88
C PRO A 37 87.97 14.76 68.74
N THR A 38 87.34 15.23 67.67
CA THR A 38 87.76 16.44 66.97
C THR A 38 88.31 17.42 68.01
N ARG A 39 89.52 17.95 67.83
CA ARG A 39 90.15 18.95 68.70
C ARG A 39 89.08 19.86 69.33
N ILE A 40 88.79 19.69 70.62
CA ILE A 40 87.81 20.54 71.32
C ILE A 40 88.39 21.95 71.25
N GLN A 41 87.78 22.81 70.44
CA GLN A 41 88.33 24.14 70.15
C GLN A 41 88.21 25.06 71.37
N ASP A 42 87.27 24.79 72.28
CA ASP A 42 87.04 25.52 73.52
C ASP A 42 86.65 24.58 74.69
N PRO A 43 87.63 24.05 75.45
CA PRO A 43 87.38 23.09 76.54
C PRO A 43 86.51 23.64 77.68
N VAL A 44 86.56 24.95 77.94
CA VAL A 44 85.82 25.59 79.04
C VAL A 44 84.34 25.66 78.71
N ARG A 45 84.00 26.08 77.49
CA ARG A 45 82.60 26.09 77.03
C ARG A 45 82.04 24.68 76.89
N TYR A 46 82.86 23.71 76.47
CA TYR A 46 82.46 22.30 76.40
C TYR A 46 82.10 21.73 77.79
N GLU A 47 82.93 21.95 78.82
CA GLU A 47 82.60 21.50 80.19
C GLU A 47 81.37 22.20 80.77
N ALA A 48 81.19 23.50 80.51
CA ALA A 48 80.00 24.23 80.93
C ALA A 48 78.72 23.69 80.27
N ALA A 49 78.75 23.43 78.96
CA ALA A 49 77.63 22.82 78.23
C ALA A 49 77.31 21.43 78.77
N ARG A 50 78.34 20.61 79.05
CA ARG A 50 78.19 19.27 79.62
C ARG A 50 77.55 19.30 81.01
N GLU A 51 77.89 20.25 81.87
CA GLU A 51 77.24 20.41 83.18
C GLU A 51 75.76 20.81 83.04
N GLN A 52 75.43 21.67 82.07
CA GLN A 52 74.05 22.02 81.75
C GLN A 52 73.26 20.80 81.22
N VAL A 53 73.84 19.93 80.39
CA VAL A 53 73.21 18.66 79.98
C VAL A 53 72.91 17.80 81.20
N ASN A 54 73.85 17.67 82.14
CA ASN A 54 73.64 16.87 83.36
C ASN A 54 72.53 17.43 84.26
N GLN A 55 72.34 18.75 84.28
CA GLN A 55 71.22 19.39 84.98
C GLN A 55 69.90 19.15 84.23
N ALA A 56 69.91 19.30 82.90
CA ALA A 56 68.77 19.00 82.03
C ALA A 56 68.31 17.54 82.17
N ASN A 57 69.25 16.59 82.20
CA ASN A 57 68.99 15.17 82.36
C ASN A 57 68.33 14.85 83.72
N ARG A 58 68.75 15.55 84.80
CA ARG A 58 68.11 15.45 86.12
C ARG A 58 66.67 15.96 86.13
N LEU A 59 66.38 17.03 85.39
CA LEU A 59 65.00 17.52 85.23
C LEU A 59 64.15 16.55 84.39
N PHE A 60 64.73 16.03 83.31
CA PHE A 60 64.09 15.02 82.45
C PHE A 60 63.69 13.78 83.25
N LEU A 61 64.60 13.26 84.08
CA LEU A 61 64.35 12.11 84.96
C LEU A 61 63.27 12.36 86.02
N ARG A 62 63.05 13.62 86.42
CA ARG A 62 61.97 14.02 87.34
C ARG A 62 60.64 14.30 86.63
N GLY A 63 60.60 14.19 85.30
CA GLY A 63 59.41 14.46 84.49
C GLY A 63 59.19 15.94 84.13
N ASP A 64 60.11 16.85 84.49
CA ASP A 64 60.04 18.26 84.09
C ASP A 64 60.60 18.44 82.67
N LEU A 65 59.78 18.10 81.67
CA LEU A 65 60.16 18.18 80.26
C LEU A 65 60.42 19.62 79.77
N PRO A 66 59.62 20.65 80.14
CA PRO A 66 59.89 22.03 79.73
C PRO A 66 61.19 22.59 80.34
N GLY A 67 61.44 22.33 81.63
CA GLY A 67 62.68 22.73 82.29
C GLY A 67 63.90 22.03 81.70
N ALA A 68 63.79 20.72 81.43
CA ALA A 68 64.83 19.94 80.78
C ALA A 68 65.13 20.46 79.35
N LEU A 69 64.09 20.77 78.56
CA LEU A 69 64.26 21.28 77.19
C LEU A 69 64.94 22.65 77.18
N ASN A 70 64.58 23.54 78.09
CA ASN A 70 65.21 24.86 78.21
C ASN A 70 66.71 24.73 78.54
N LEU A 71 67.07 23.92 79.53
CA LEU A 71 68.48 23.67 79.86
C LEU A 71 69.24 22.95 78.74
N ALA A 72 68.60 22.02 78.01
CA ALA A 72 69.22 21.38 76.86
C ALA A 72 69.50 22.37 75.71
N ASN A 73 68.58 23.32 75.45
CA ASN A 73 68.82 24.40 74.47
C ASN A 73 69.96 25.34 74.92
N GLN A 74 69.97 25.75 76.19
CA GLN A 74 71.06 26.59 76.74
C GLN A 74 72.42 25.90 76.67
N SER A 75 72.44 24.58 76.88
CA SER A 75 73.64 23.77 76.69
C SER A 75 74.15 23.85 75.26
N LEU A 76 73.28 23.64 74.27
CA LEU A 76 73.64 23.69 72.86
C LEU A 76 74.04 25.10 72.37
N GLU A 77 73.48 26.16 72.95
CA GLU A 77 73.95 27.55 72.73
C GLU A 77 75.34 27.79 73.33
N THR A 78 75.63 27.16 74.47
CA THR A 78 76.92 27.27 75.15
C THR A 78 78.01 26.55 74.36
N HIS A 79 77.77 25.30 73.95
CA HIS A 79 78.61 24.53 73.03
C HIS A 79 77.81 23.35 72.47
N GLU A 80 77.86 23.13 71.16
CA GLU A 80 77.20 21.97 70.55
C GLU A 80 77.86 20.66 71.02
N THR A 81 77.05 19.71 71.48
CA THR A 81 77.52 18.43 72.02
C THR A 81 76.59 17.30 71.60
N PHE A 82 77.14 16.10 71.46
CA PHE A 82 76.37 14.88 71.21
C PHE A 82 75.27 14.71 72.26
N GLU A 83 75.62 14.83 73.54
CA GLU A 83 74.70 14.61 74.66
C GLU A 83 73.59 15.67 74.71
N GLY A 84 73.89 16.92 74.31
CA GLY A 84 72.91 17.99 74.22
C GLY A 84 71.87 17.72 73.14
N TYR A 85 72.29 17.33 71.93
CA TYR A 85 71.39 17.01 70.83
C TYR A 85 70.60 15.72 71.08
N TYR A 86 71.25 14.68 71.60
CA TYR A 86 70.59 13.41 71.97
C TYR A 86 69.52 13.60 73.06
N LEU A 87 69.84 14.35 74.13
CA LEU A 87 68.88 14.63 75.20
C LEU A 87 67.71 15.48 74.70
N LYS A 88 67.98 16.50 73.89
CA LYS A 88 66.93 17.33 73.28
C LYS A 88 66.01 16.52 72.38
N GLY A 89 66.58 15.69 71.49
CA GLY A 89 65.81 14.78 70.64
C GLY A 89 64.93 13.83 71.46
N THR A 90 65.47 13.30 72.55
CA THR A 90 64.73 12.42 73.48
C THR A 90 63.57 13.14 74.17
N ILE A 91 63.79 14.37 74.64
CA ILE A 91 62.73 15.19 75.26
C ILE A 91 61.61 15.50 74.26
N LEU A 92 61.97 15.87 73.03
CA LEU A 92 61.00 16.16 71.96
C LEU A 92 60.17 14.93 71.60
N TYR A 93 60.80 13.75 71.50
CA TYR A 93 60.08 12.50 71.27
C TYR A 93 59.06 12.21 72.39
N ARG A 94 59.47 12.38 73.65
CA ARG A 94 58.60 12.22 74.82
C ARG A 94 57.43 13.21 74.85
N GLN A 95 57.57 14.37 74.20
CA GLN A 95 56.48 15.35 74.02
C GLN A 95 55.56 15.02 72.83
N GLY A 96 55.77 13.90 72.12
CA GLY A 96 55.01 13.52 70.91
C GLY A 96 55.47 14.24 69.64
N LYS A 97 56.59 14.98 69.68
CA LYS A 97 57.14 15.72 68.55
C LYS A 97 58.19 14.88 67.80
N ALA A 98 57.74 13.78 67.21
CA ALA A 98 58.63 12.79 66.59
C ALA A 98 59.44 13.33 65.40
N GLU A 99 58.85 14.19 64.54
CA GLU A 99 59.56 14.82 63.42
C GLU A 99 60.64 15.81 63.88
N GLU A 100 60.36 16.62 64.91
CA GLU A 100 61.35 17.53 65.49
C GLU A 100 62.47 16.75 66.18
N SER A 101 62.13 15.64 66.84
CA SER A 101 63.07 14.76 67.52
C SER A 101 64.11 14.16 66.56
N ILE A 102 63.68 13.67 65.40
CA ILE A 102 64.58 13.10 64.38
C ILE A 102 65.65 14.11 63.94
N ARG A 103 65.29 15.38 63.72
CA ARG A 103 66.27 16.41 63.30
C ARG A 103 67.36 16.62 64.35
N GLU A 104 67.02 16.55 65.62
CA GLU A 104 68.00 16.68 66.70
C GLU A 104 68.83 15.40 66.84
N PHE A 105 68.26 14.22 66.57
CA PHE A 105 69.01 12.98 66.53
C PHE A 105 69.96 12.88 65.32
N GLU A 106 69.56 13.36 64.14
CA GLU A 106 70.44 13.47 62.96
C GLU A 106 71.64 14.38 63.24
N LYS A 107 71.41 15.49 63.95
CA LYS A 107 72.52 16.33 64.44
C LYS A 107 73.41 15.60 65.43
N ALA A 108 72.85 14.81 66.36
CA ALA A 108 73.66 13.97 67.25
C ALA A 108 74.47 12.91 66.47
N GLU A 109 73.91 12.36 65.38
CA GLU A 109 74.56 11.38 64.51
C GLU A 109 75.81 11.97 63.83
N GLU A 110 75.82 13.27 63.50
CA GLU A 110 77.02 13.95 62.96
C GLU A 110 78.23 13.91 63.92
N PHE A 111 77.99 13.92 65.23
CA PHE A 111 79.06 13.88 66.24
C PHE A 111 79.53 12.45 66.52
N ASN A 112 78.61 11.50 66.58
CA ASN A 112 78.93 10.10 66.84
C ASN A 112 78.01 9.18 66.03
N PRO A 113 78.37 8.92 64.76
CA PRO A 113 77.51 8.17 63.82
C PRO A 113 77.41 6.68 64.17
N ASP A 114 78.32 6.17 65.01
CA ASP A 114 78.37 4.76 65.41
C ASP A 114 77.82 4.54 66.83
N ASP A 115 77.20 5.55 67.45
CA ASP A 115 76.65 5.42 68.80
C ASP A 115 75.49 4.42 68.83
N GLN A 116 75.68 3.35 69.60
CA GLN A 116 74.77 2.21 69.64
C GLN A 116 73.36 2.62 70.13
N GLN A 117 73.29 3.51 71.12
CA GLN A 117 72.05 3.92 71.75
C GLN A 117 71.29 4.93 70.87
N LEU A 118 72.00 5.87 70.24
CA LEU A 118 71.44 6.80 69.26
C LEU A 118 70.85 6.06 68.07
N LEU A 119 71.62 5.19 67.42
CA LEU A 119 71.16 4.44 66.24
C LEU A 119 69.92 3.57 66.56
N LEU A 120 69.88 2.96 67.74
CA LEU A 120 68.74 2.14 68.17
C LEU A 120 67.49 3.02 68.41
N THR A 121 67.70 4.19 69.02
CA THR A 121 66.64 5.18 69.26
C THR A 121 66.11 5.74 67.95
N MET A 122 66.99 6.20 67.04
CA MET A 122 66.63 6.67 65.71
C MET A 122 65.89 5.61 64.92
N GLY A 123 66.40 4.37 64.87
CA GLY A 123 65.72 3.26 64.20
C GLY A 123 64.30 3.05 64.73
N THR A 124 64.11 3.13 66.05
CA THR A 124 62.79 2.98 66.68
C THR A 124 61.85 4.15 66.32
N VAL A 125 62.36 5.38 66.34
CA VAL A 125 61.56 6.57 66.00
C VAL A 125 61.19 6.61 64.52
N TYR A 126 62.12 6.29 63.60
CA TYR A 126 61.83 6.18 62.17
C TYR A 126 60.81 5.06 61.90
N THR A 127 60.88 3.94 62.60
CA THR A 127 59.86 2.86 62.51
C THR A 127 58.48 3.40 62.91
N ALA A 128 58.39 4.17 63.99
CA ALA A 128 57.13 4.76 64.46
C ALA A 128 56.58 5.85 63.50
N LEU A 129 57.47 6.55 62.79
CA LEU A 129 57.11 7.53 61.75
C LEU A 129 56.70 6.88 60.42
N GLY A 130 56.95 5.58 60.24
CA GLY A 130 56.70 4.86 58.99
C GLY A 130 57.83 5.00 57.94
N ASP A 131 58.94 5.65 58.28
CA ASP A 131 60.14 5.71 57.44
C ASP A 131 60.98 4.44 57.66
N LEU A 132 60.51 3.35 57.04
CA LEU A 132 61.09 2.03 57.21
C LEU A 132 62.48 1.92 56.59
N ASP A 133 62.77 2.67 55.53
CA ASP A 133 64.08 2.67 54.87
C ASP A 133 65.15 3.32 55.78
N ALA A 134 64.86 4.47 56.37
CA ALA A 134 65.76 5.11 57.32
C ALA A 134 65.96 4.25 58.58
N ALA A 135 64.88 3.66 59.10
CA ALA A 135 64.96 2.72 60.22
C ALA A 135 65.85 1.51 59.89
N GLN A 136 65.65 0.93 58.70
CA GLN A 136 66.38 -0.23 58.22
C GLN A 136 67.88 0.04 58.12
N GLN A 137 68.27 1.20 57.60
CA GLN A 137 69.68 1.58 57.51
C GLN A 137 70.35 1.59 58.88
N ARG A 138 69.71 2.15 59.91
CA ARG A 138 70.32 2.26 61.25
C ARG A 138 70.39 0.92 61.97
N TYR A 139 69.34 0.09 61.84
CA TYR A 139 69.37 -1.27 62.37
C TYR A 139 70.41 -2.16 61.66
N LEU A 140 70.62 -2.00 60.36
CA LEU A 140 71.68 -2.70 59.63
C LEU A 140 73.07 -2.27 60.08
N THR A 141 73.30 -0.97 60.29
CA THR A 141 74.56 -0.46 60.87
C THR A 141 74.84 -1.12 62.22
N LEU A 142 73.83 -1.18 63.10
CA LEU A 142 73.93 -1.85 64.40
C LEU A 142 74.22 -3.35 64.27
N HIS A 143 73.48 -4.06 63.41
CA HIS A 143 73.69 -5.49 63.19
C HIS A 143 75.08 -5.80 62.62
N ASN A 144 75.57 -5.01 61.66
CA ASN A 144 76.90 -5.20 61.09
C ASN A 144 78.02 -5.00 62.12
N ARG A 145 77.79 -4.14 63.12
CA ARG A 145 78.75 -3.87 64.19
C ARG A 145 78.70 -4.90 65.31
N TYR A 146 77.49 -5.37 65.64
CA TYR A 146 77.21 -6.33 66.69
C TYR A 146 76.47 -7.54 66.10
N PRO A 147 77.15 -8.35 65.25
CA PRO A 147 76.50 -9.40 64.46
C PRO A 147 75.92 -10.55 65.30
N ASP A 148 76.46 -10.76 66.51
CA ASP A 148 76.03 -11.82 67.42
C ASP A 148 74.83 -11.42 68.30
N ASP A 149 74.47 -10.12 68.36
CA ASP A 149 73.35 -9.65 69.17
C ASP A 149 72.01 -9.85 68.44
N ALA A 150 71.19 -10.75 69.00
CA ALA A 150 69.88 -11.12 68.47
C ALA A 150 68.91 -9.93 68.36
N VAL A 151 69.04 -8.89 69.19
CA VAL A 151 68.15 -7.71 69.17
C VAL A 151 68.21 -7.03 67.81
N TYR A 152 69.41 -6.82 67.26
CA TYR A 152 69.57 -6.12 65.99
C TYR A 152 69.16 -6.97 64.80
N ALA A 153 69.49 -8.27 64.83
CA ALA A 153 69.00 -9.20 63.82
C ALA A 153 67.45 -9.23 63.78
N TYR A 154 66.80 -9.22 64.96
CA TYR A 154 65.35 -9.15 65.07
C TYR A 154 64.76 -7.84 64.52
N LYS A 155 65.37 -6.68 64.84
CA LYS A 155 64.94 -5.37 64.33
C LYS A 155 65.11 -5.24 62.81
N VAL A 156 66.22 -5.73 62.26
CA VAL A 156 66.46 -5.79 60.81
C VAL A 156 65.45 -6.71 60.13
N GLY A 157 65.20 -7.89 60.70
CA GLY A 157 64.27 -8.88 60.15
C GLY A 157 62.82 -8.40 60.14
N THR A 158 62.35 -7.83 61.24
CA THR A 158 60.98 -7.28 61.36
C THR A 158 60.75 -6.06 60.46
N THR A 159 61.76 -5.19 60.31
CA THR A 159 61.65 -4.05 59.40
C THR A 159 61.64 -4.49 57.92
N TYR A 160 62.44 -5.50 57.53
CA TYR A 160 62.33 -6.11 56.19
C TYR A 160 60.96 -6.75 55.93
N LYS A 161 60.36 -7.41 56.93
CA LYS A 161 58.98 -7.92 56.84
C LYS A 161 58.00 -6.77 56.56
N ASN A 162 58.13 -5.65 57.26
CA ASN A 162 57.27 -4.47 57.07
C ASN A 162 57.49 -3.82 55.68
N LEU A 163 58.70 -3.89 55.14
CA LEU A 163 59.03 -3.52 53.76
C LEU A 163 58.54 -4.55 52.71
N ARG A 164 57.93 -5.66 53.13
CA ARG A 164 57.50 -6.80 52.29
C ARG A 164 58.65 -7.52 51.57
N ASP A 165 59.88 -7.37 52.05
CA ASP A 165 61.06 -8.15 51.61
C ASP A 165 61.19 -9.41 52.48
N TYR A 166 60.28 -10.36 52.26
CA TYR A 166 60.14 -11.56 53.09
C TYR A 166 61.36 -12.48 53.05
N GLU A 167 62.08 -12.53 51.92
CA GLU A 167 63.30 -13.33 51.79
C GLU A 167 64.40 -12.83 52.71
N ARG A 168 64.66 -11.51 52.73
CA ARG A 168 65.64 -10.94 53.66
C ARG A 168 65.13 -10.98 55.10
N ALA A 169 63.84 -10.73 55.33
CA ALA A 169 63.24 -10.84 56.65
C ALA A 169 63.50 -12.22 57.26
N TYR A 170 63.27 -13.30 56.48
CA TYR A 170 63.49 -14.67 56.90
C TYR A 170 64.95 -14.90 57.35
N ILE A 171 65.92 -14.48 56.54
CA ILE A 171 67.35 -14.64 56.84
C ILE A 171 67.73 -13.94 58.16
N TYR A 172 67.30 -12.69 58.37
CA TYR A 172 67.66 -11.93 59.57
C TYR A 172 66.90 -12.37 60.82
N LEU A 173 65.64 -12.78 60.68
CA LEU A 173 64.89 -13.37 61.79
C LEU A 173 65.45 -14.73 62.20
N GLN A 174 65.97 -15.54 61.26
CA GLN A 174 66.68 -16.78 61.60
C GLN A 174 67.95 -16.52 62.41
N LYS A 175 68.68 -15.43 62.14
CA LYS A 175 69.83 -15.03 62.96
C LYS A 175 69.43 -14.62 64.39
N ALA A 176 68.19 -14.16 64.58
CA ALA A 176 67.63 -13.82 65.89
C ALA A 176 67.05 -15.03 66.65
N ASP A 177 66.95 -16.20 66.00
CA ASP A 177 66.55 -17.49 66.64
C ASP A 177 67.70 -17.99 67.52
N GLN A 178 67.88 -17.35 68.68
CA GLN A 178 68.90 -17.68 69.68
C GLN A 178 68.22 -18.09 71.00
N PRO A 179 68.65 -19.19 71.67
CA PRO A 179 67.98 -19.73 72.85
C PRO A 179 67.83 -18.75 74.03
N ASP A 180 68.80 -17.84 74.19
CA ASP A 180 68.87 -16.90 75.31
C ASP A 180 68.17 -15.56 75.01
N PHE A 181 67.54 -15.40 73.84
CA PHE A 181 66.89 -14.15 73.46
C PHE A 181 65.54 -13.97 74.18
N GLU A 182 65.37 -12.84 74.88
CA GLU A 182 64.20 -12.53 75.73
C GLU A 182 62.86 -12.58 74.98
N TYR A 183 62.86 -12.34 73.66
CA TYR A 183 61.64 -12.27 72.82
C TYR A 183 61.59 -13.40 71.78
N LEU A 184 62.10 -14.57 72.12
CA LEU A 184 62.17 -15.71 71.20
C LEU A 184 60.80 -16.19 70.72
N ASP A 185 59.75 -16.07 71.54
CA ASP A 185 58.36 -16.33 71.15
C ASP A 185 57.89 -15.39 70.01
N GLN A 186 58.27 -14.11 70.08
CA GLN A 186 58.02 -13.13 69.02
C GLN A 186 58.85 -13.43 67.76
N VAL A 187 60.12 -13.84 67.89
CA VAL A 187 60.94 -14.27 66.72
C VAL A 187 60.24 -15.40 65.98
N TYR A 188 59.76 -16.41 66.69
CA TYR A 188 59.01 -17.51 66.09
C TYR A 188 57.69 -17.08 65.46
N LEU A 189 56.96 -16.16 66.07
CA LEU A 189 55.75 -15.59 65.48
C LEU A 189 56.06 -14.90 64.14
N GLN A 190 57.09 -14.03 64.12
CA GLN A 190 57.50 -13.32 62.91
C GLN A 190 58.05 -14.27 61.83
N LEU A 191 58.80 -15.31 62.21
CA LEU A 191 59.27 -16.35 61.29
C LEU A 191 58.10 -17.15 60.71
N GLY A 192 57.09 -17.47 61.51
CA GLY A 192 55.84 -18.08 61.06
C GLY A 192 55.16 -17.24 59.99
N ASP A 193 54.90 -15.97 60.28
CA ASP A 193 54.29 -15.03 59.32
C ASP A 193 55.08 -14.92 58.00
N VAL A 194 56.40 -14.77 58.10
CA VAL A 194 57.28 -14.64 56.92
C VAL A 194 57.28 -15.93 56.12
N CYS A 195 57.34 -17.10 56.76
CA CYS A 195 57.26 -18.39 56.08
C CYS A 195 55.92 -18.59 55.39
N LEU A 196 54.81 -18.11 55.97
CA LEU A 196 53.49 -18.17 55.36
C LEU A 196 53.45 -17.37 54.05
N GLU A 197 53.98 -16.14 54.05
CA GLU A 197 54.07 -15.28 52.85
C GLU A 197 55.01 -15.87 51.79
N LEU A 198 56.10 -16.51 52.21
CA LEU A 198 57.00 -17.27 51.33
C LEU A 198 56.43 -18.62 50.87
N LYS A 199 55.20 -18.98 51.27
CA LYS A 199 54.54 -20.26 50.97
C LYS A 199 55.30 -21.49 51.50
N LYS A 200 56.16 -21.31 52.49
CA LYS A 200 56.86 -22.37 53.23
C LYS A 200 55.96 -22.89 54.36
N TYR A 201 54.84 -23.50 54.01
CA TYR A 201 53.76 -23.83 54.95
C TYR A 201 54.17 -24.74 56.11
N ASP A 202 55.07 -25.71 55.86
CA ASP A 202 55.52 -26.64 56.90
C ASP A 202 56.40 -25.95 57.94
N GLU A 203 57.34 -25.11 57.48
CA GLU A 203 58.18 -24.28 58.34
C GLU A 203 57.35 -23.26 59.11
N SER A 204 56.40 -22.61 58.44
CA SER A 204 55.46 -21.67 59.06
C SER A 204 54.74 -22.29 60.25
N ARG A 205 54.14 -23.48 60.05
CA ARG A 205 53.45 -24.22 61.11
C ARG A 205 54.41 -24.60 62.25
N SER A 206 55.60 -25.08 61.91
CA SER A 206 56.62 -25.42 62.92
C SER A 206 57.00 -24.22 63.78
N TYR A 207 57.20 -23.05 63.18
CA TYR A 207 57.49 -21.81 63.91
C TYR A 207 56.31 -21.35 64.77
N PHE A 208 55.07 -21.40 64.28
CA PHE A 208 53.90 -21.09 65.10
C PHE A 208 53.72 -22.06 66.28
N GLU A 209 54.02 -23.36 66.09
CA GLU A 209 54.02 -24.34 67.18
C GLU A 209 55.12 -24.05 68.22
N ARG A 210 56.32 -23.67 67.77
CA ARG A 210 57.42 -23.23 68.65
C ARG A 210 57.05 -21.97 69.42
N ALA A 211 56.42 -20.98 68.78
CA ALA A 211 55.92 -19.76 69.43
C ALA A 211 54.92 -20.10 70.55
N ARG A 212 53.96 -20.98 70.27
CA ARG A 212 52.95 -21.44 71.24
C ARG A 212 53.57 -22.25 72.39
N ALA A 213 54.59 -23.05 72.10
CA ALA A 213 55.29 -23.82 73.13
C ALA A 213 56.05 -22.93 74.12
N GLN A 214 56.63 -21.82 73.64
CA GLN A 214 57.30 -20.82 74.49
C GLN A 214 56.29 -19.97 75.27
N ASN A 215 55.20 -19.56 74.63
CA ASN A 215 54.17 -18.72 75.26
C ASN A 215 52.76 -19.20 74.87
N PRO A 216 52.14 -20.05 75.71
CA PRO A 216 50.81 -20.62 75.43
C PRO A 216 49.67 -19.59 75.32
N ASN A 217 49.88 -18.37 75.81
CA ASN A 217 48.87 -17.30 75.81
C ASN A 217 49.00 -16.37 74.58
N LEU A 218 49.72 -16.76 73.53
CA LEU A 218 49.78 -16.05 72.24
C LEU A 218 48.65 -16.52 71.30
N PRO A 219 47.50 -15.82 71.23
CA PRO A 219 46.40 -16.20 70.33
C PRO A 219 46.83 -16.19 68.86
N ASP A 220 47.71 -15.26 68.48
CA ASP A 220 48.19 -15.06 67.11
C ASP A 220 48.95 -16.30 66.59
N ALA A 221 49.67 -17.01 67.45
CA ALA A 221 50.40 -18.22 67.05
C ALA A 221 49.44 -19.39 66.71
N ALA A 222 48.36 -19.56 67.47
CA ALA A 222 47.36 -20.60 67.19
C ALA A 222 46.58 -20.29 65.90
N GLN A 223 46.23 -19.02 65.69
CA GLN A 223 45.58 -18.56 64.46
C GLN A 223 46.51 -18.67 63.24
N GLY A 224 47.78 -18.32 63.38
CA GLY A 224 48.79 -18.42 62.32
C GLY A 224 49.04 -19.86 61.86
N GLY A 225 49.09 -20.82 62.80
CA GLY A 225 49.20 -22.25 62.47
C GLY A 225 48.01 -22.77 61.66
N GLN A 226 46.78 -22.41 62.05
CA GLN A 226 45.56 -22.73 61.29
C GLN A 226 45.53 -22.03 59.93
N ALA A 227 45.88 -20.74 59.88
CA ALA A 227 45.95 -19.96 58.66
C ALA A 227 46.95 -20.56 57.65
N SER A 228 48.09 -21.06 58.15
CA SER A 228 49.08 -21.74 57.31
C SER A 228 48.55 -23.03 56.69
N GLN A 229 47.80 -23.82 57.46
CA GLN A 229 47.18 -25.04 56.95
C GLN A 229 46.09 -24.73 55.92
N VAL A 230 45.24 -23.73 56.18
CA VAL A 230 44.21 -23.28 55.24
C VAL A 230 44.86 -22.76 53.95
N ALA A 231 45.87 -21.88 54.05
CA ALA A 231 46.57 -21.34 52.88
C ALA A 231 47.20 -22.44 52.01
N GLN A 232 47.83 -23.45 52.63
CA GLN A 232 48.36 -24.61 51.92
C GLN A 232 47.28 -25.35 51.13
N GLN A 233 46.15 -25.65 51.78
CA GLN A 233 45.03 -26.35 51.14
C GLN A 233 44.44 -25.50 49.99
N LEU A 234 44.28 -24.19 50.19
CA LEU A 234 43.77 -23.31 49.14
C LEU A 234 44.74 -23.22 47.96
N ASP A 235 46.05 -23.13 48.18
CA ASP A 235 47.04 -23.06 47.10
C ASP A 235 47.11 -24.38 46.31
N GLN A 236 47.07 -25.52 46.98
CA GLN A 236 46.98 -26.84 46.33
C GLN A 236 45.68 -26.98 45.53
N GLY A 237 44.55 -26.57 46.11
CA GLY A 237 43.26 -26.56 45.45
C GLY A 237 43.24 -25.63 44.23
N ASN A 238 43.80 -24.43 44.35
CA ASN A 238 43.91 -23.46 43.25
C ASN A 238 44.79 -24.00 42.11
N ALA A 239 45.90 -24.67 42.44
CA ALA A 239 46.75 -25.32 41.45
C ALA A 239 46.05 -26.48 40.73
N ALA A 240 45.28 -27.30 41.47
CA ALA A 240 44.45 -28.35 40.87
C ALA A 240 43.34 -27.78 39.99
N TYR A 241 42.68 -26.70 40.44
CA TYR A 241 41.63 -25.99 39.69
C TYR A 241 42.18 -25.40 38.39
N ALA A 242 43.35 -24.73 38.44
CA ALA A 242 44.02 -24.18 37.26
C ALA A 242 44.43 -25.28 36.26
N ALA A 243 44.71 -26.49 36.74
CA ALA A 243 44.96 -27.66 35.91
C ALA A 243 43.68 -28.36 35.40
N GLY A 244 42.49 -27.83 35.66
CA GLY A 244 41.20 -28.42 35.27
C GLY A 244 40.80 -29.66 36.08
N ARG A 245 41.54 -30.00 37.14
CA ARG A 245 41.28 -31.17 38.00
C ARG A 245 40.32 -30.79 39.13
N PHE A 246 39.07 -30.50 38.77
CA PHE A 246 38.09 -29.95 39.71
C PHE A 246 37.76 -30.87 40.90
N ASP A 247 37.70 -32.20 40.71
CA ASP A 247 37.49 -33.16 41.80
C ASP A 247 38.63 -33.16 42.83
N GLU A 248 39.87 -32.97 42.37
CA GLU A 248 41.04 -32.87 43.25
C GLU A 248 41.04 -31.53 44.00
N ALA A 249 40.72 -30.44 43.30
CA ALA A 249 40.55 -29.12 43.91
C ALA A 249 39.48 -29.14 45.03
N LEU A 250 38.37 -29.83 44.78
CA LEU A 250 37.28 -29.97 45.75
C LEU A 250 37.74 -30.61 47.06
N ARG A 251 38.61 -31.64 47.00
CA ARG A 251 39.14 -32.30 48.21
C ARG A 251 39.95 -31.33 49.08
N PHE A 252 40.81 -30.54 48.46
CA PHE A 252 41.62 -29.55 49.18
C PHE A 252 40.75 -28.42 49.75
N TYR A 253 39.75 -27.93 49.01
CA TYR A 253 38.84 -26.90 49.52
C TYR A 253 37.93 -27.40 50.64
N GLU A 254 37.47 -28.65 50.62
CA GLU A 254 36.73 -29.25 51.72
C GLU A 254 37.58 -29.38 52.99
N GLU A 255 38.86 -29.73 52.86
CA GLU A 255 39.78 -29.75 53.99
C GLU A 255 40.01 -28.32 54.53
N ALA A 256 40.15 -27.31 53.66
CA ALA A 256 40.23 -25.91 54.07
C ALA A 256 38.96 -25.45 54.83
N LYS A 257 37.76 -25.85 54.38
CA LYS A 257 36.49 -25.61 55.08
C LYS A 257 36.45 -26.28 56.45
N ARG A 258 36.97 -27.51 56.56
CA ARG A 258 37.02 -28.26 57.83
C ARG A 258 37.92 -27.57 58.86
N ILE A 259 39.03 -26.99 58.41
CA ILE A 259 39.98 -26.27 59.28
C ILE A 259 39.42 -24.91 59.69
N ALA A 260 38.79 -24.17 58.76
CA ALA A 260 38.27 -22.83 58.99
C ALA A 260 36.80 -22.68 58.54
N PRO A 261 35.84 -23.23 59.31
CA PRO A 261 34.43 -23.29 58.89
C PRO A 261 33.72 -21.93 58.82
N ASN A 262 34.31 -20.88 59.37
CA ASN A 262 33.76 -19.52 59.42
C ASN A 262 34.44 -18.55 58.44
N GLN A 263 35.26 -19.04 57.51
CA GLN A 263 35.87 -18.21 56.46
C GLN A 263 35.10 -18.36 55.15
N ALA A 264 34.82 -17.26 54.45
CA ALA A 264 34.04 -17.28 53.21
C ALA A 264 34.79 -17.90 52.01
N ILE A 265 36.10 -17.68 51.90
CA ILE A 265 36.91 -18.06 50.73
C ILE A 265 36.89 -19.57 50.42
N PRO A 266 37.07 -20.49 51.38
CA PRO A 266 36.98 -21.93 51.11
C PRO A 266 35.64 -22.35 50.50
N TYR A 267 34.51 -21.83 51.00
CA TYR A 267 33.18 -22.11 50.43
C TYR A 267 33.02 -21.54 49.03
N LEU A 268 33.54 -20.33 48.78
CA LEU A 268 33.48 -19.69 47.48
C LEU A 268 34.25 -20.48 46.41
N LEU A 269 35.46 -20.95 46.73
CA LEU A 269 36.28 -21.76 45.83
C LEU A 269 35.70 -23.17 45.63
N THR A 270 35.13 -23.77 46.67
CA THR A 270 34.36 -25.03 46.58
C THR A 270 33.21 -24.87 45.58
N GLY A 271 32.43 -23.79 45.70
CA GLY A 271 31.36 -23.46 44.77
C GLY A 271 31.84 -23.32 43.32
N SER A 272 32.96 -22.61 43.11
CA SER A 272 33.57 -22.46 41.78
C SER A 272 33.99 -23.80 41.18
N ALA A 273 34.59 -24.71 41.97
CA ALA A 273 34.96 -26.05 41.51
C ALA A 273 33.73 -26.89 41.15
N LEU A 274 32.65 -26.78 41.94
CA LEU A 274 31.39 -27.49 41.67
C LEU A 274 30.68 -26.98 40.40
N LEU A 275 30.77 -25.68 40.08
CA LEU A 275 30.30 -25.16 38.79
C LEU A 275 31.10 -25.78 37.63
N GLY A 276 32.42 -25.91 37.77
CA GLY A 276 33.27 -26.59 36.78
C GLY A 276 32.97 -28.08 36.60
N LEU A 277 32.39 -28.73 37.61
CA LEU A 277 31.91 -30.12 37.58
C LEU A 277 30.44 -30.24 37.13
N GLU A 278 29.82 -29.14 36.70
CA GLU A 278 28.41 -29.06 36.36
C GLU A 278 27.44 -29.42 37.51
N ARG A 279 27.88 -29.34 38.77
CA ARG A 279 27.10 -29.62 39.99
C ARG A 279 26.46 -28.35 40.57
N GLY A 280 25.58 -27.72 39.80
CA GLY A 280 25.03 -26.38 40.08
C GLY A 280 24.32 -26.24 41.43
N GLU A 281 23.58 -27.25 41.89
CA GLU A 281 22.86 -27.18 43.17
C GLU A 281 23.79 -27.18 44.41
N GLU A 282 24.81 -28.03 44.40
CA GLU A 282 25.82 -28.05 45.47
C GLU A 282 26.69 -26.80 45.44
N ALA A 283 26.98 -26.28 44.24
CA ALA A 283 27.66 -25.00 44.08
C ALA A 283 26.87 -23.88 44.74
N LYS A 284 25.57 -23.77 44.43
CA LYS A 284 24.65 -22.77 45.00
C LYS A 284 24.69 -22.79 46.54
N GLN A 285 24.59 -23.96 47.16
CA GLN A 285 24.60 -24.09 48.62
C GLN A 285 25.90 -23.57 49.24
N ASN A 286 27.06 -23.95 48.68
CA ASN A 286 28.35 -23.48 49.18
C ASN A 286 28.51 -21.96 48.98
N ILE A 287 28.12 -21.43 47.82
CA ILE A 287 28.26 -20.00 47.53
C ILE A 287 27.32 -19.17 48.42
N LEU A 288 26.09 -19.64 48.68
CA LEU A 288 25.19 -18.98 49.64
C LEU A 288 25.83 -18.88 51.03
N LYS A 289 26.52 -19.93 51.49
CA LYS A 289 27.25 -19.87 52.76
C LYS A 289 28.42 -18.88 52.72
N ALA A 290 29.13 -18.79 51.59
CA ALA A 290 30.18 -17.79 51.40
C ALA A 290 29.64 -16.35 51.44
N VAL A 291 28.50 -16.09 50.78
CA VAL A 291 27.83 -14.77 50.79
C VAL A 291 27.27 -14.43 52.16
N GLU A 292 26.78 -15.41 52.93
CA GLU A 292 26.37 -15.22 54.34
C GLU A 292 27.56 -14.78 55.21
N LEU A 293 28.74 -15.39 55.00
CA LEU A 293 29.95 -15.09 55.77
C LEU A 293 30.63 -13.78 55.33
N ASP A 294 30.52 -13.39 54.06
CA ASP A 294 31.05 -12.14 53.51
C ASP A 294 30.08 -11.50 52.49
N PRO A 295 29.06 -10.75 52.97
CA PRO A 295 28.03 -10.16 52.10
C PRO A 295 28.52 -9.02 51.21
N ARG A 296 29.75 -8.53 51.38
CA ARG A 296 30.30 -7.42 50.58
C ARG A 296 31.27 -7.91 49.50
N ASN A 297 31.37 -9.22 49.29
CA ASN A 297 32.25 -9.80 48.30
C ASN A 297 31.55 -9.95 46.94
N PRO A 298 31.87 -9.13 45.92
CA PRO A 298 31.21 -9.19 44.61
C PRO A 298 31.45 -10.54 43.91
N ARG A 299 32.53 -11.26 44.22
CA ARG A 299 32.82 -12.58 43.64
C ARG A 299 31.78 -13.62 44.08
N GLY A 300 31.23 -13.50 45.29
CA GLY A 300 30.15 -14.36 45.77
C GLY A 300 28.88 -14.24 44.93
N TYR A 301 28.47 -13.00 44.64
CA TYR A 301 27.32 -12.71 43.78
C TYR A 301 27.58 -13.12 42.32
N SER A 302 28.79 -12.90 41.80
CA SER A 302 29.19 -13.36 40.46
C SER A 302 29.04 -14.88 40.30
N LEU A 303 29.51 -15.66 41.28
CA LEU A 303 29.41 -17.11 41.24
C LEU A 303 28.01 -17.62 41.55
N LEU A 304 27.26 -16.96 42.43
CA LEU A 304 25.88 -17.33 42.75
C LEU A 304 24.96 -17.12 41.55
N GLY A 305 25.13 -15.99 40.84
CA GLY A 305 24.44 -15.74 39.58
C GLY A 305 24.80 -16.79 38.52
N ALA A 306 26.07 -17.21 38.46
CA ALA A 306 26.50 -18.28 37.55
C ALA A 306 25.88 -19.64 37.90
N ALA A 307 25.73 -19.94 39.20
CA ALA A 307 25.04 -21.15 39.65
C ALA A 307 23.56 -21.15 39.25
N TYR A 308 22.85 -20.03 39.45
CA TYR A 308 21.46 -19.89 39.00
C TYR A 308 21.34 -19.97 37.48
N HIS A 309 22.26 -19.36 36.74
CA HIS A 309 22.32 -19.43 35.28
C HIS A 309 22.48 -20.87 34.79
N GLN A 310 23.39 -21.65 35.37
CA GLN A 310 23.60 -23.06 35.04
C GLN A 310 22.38 -23.95 35.38
N LEU A 311 21.62 -23.58 36.42
CA LEU A 311 20.37 -24.25 36.79
C LEU A 311 19.17 -23.82 35.93
N GLY A 312 19.35 -22.88 35.00
CA GLY A 312 18.27 -22.32 34.18
C GLY A 312 17.35 -21.33 34.91
N ASP A 313 17.65 -20.98 36.17
CA ASP A 313 16.90 -19.97 36.94
C ASP A 313 17.40 -18.56 36.58
N TYR A 314 17.10 -18.14 35.36
CA TYR A 314 17.57 -16.86 34.81
C TYR A 314 17.03 -15.65 35.57
N ARG A 315 15.86 -15.77 36.22
CA ARG A 315 15.29 -14.70 37.03
C ARG A 315 16.17 -14.41 38.23
N ARG A 316 16.48 -15.44 39.04
CA ARG A 316 17.34 -15.27 40.21
C ARG A 316 18.77 -14.93 39.84
N ALA A 317 19.25 -15.41 38.68
CA ALA A 317 20.56 -15.02 38.16
C ALA A 317 20.65 -13.50 37.94
N VAL A 318 19.66 -12.89 37.28
CA VAL A 318 19.59 -11.43 37.08
C VAL A 318 19.56 -10.68 38.42
N GLU A 319 18.62 -11.03 39.32
CA GLU A 319 18.48 -10.39 40.64
C GLU A 319 19.80 -10.45 41.44
N THR A 320 20.50 -11.59 41.36
CA THR A 320 21.79 -11.80 42.06
C THR A 320 22.91 -10.95 41.45
N TYR A 321 23.01 -10.89 40.13
CA TYR A 321 24.03 -10.07 39.46
C TYR A 321 23.78 -8.58 39.67
N GLU A 322 22.52 -8.12 39.64
CA GLU A 322 22.14 -6.74 39.97
C GLU A 322 22.56 -6.38 41.40
N THR A 323 22.29 -7.25 42.38
CA THR A 323 22.76 -7.07 43.76
C THR A 323 24.30 -6.98 43.83
N GLY A 324 25.01 -7.81 43.05
CA GLY A 324 26.47 -7.75 42.95
C GLY A 324 26.98 -6.42 42.38
N LEU A 325 26.24 -5.81 41.45
CA LEU A 325 26.54 -4.50 40.86
C LEU A 325 26.18 -3.34 41.78
N GLU A 326 25.23 -3.50 42.71
CA GLU A 326 25.02 -2.51 43.78
C GLU A 326 26.26 -2.41 44.69
N ILE A 327 26.94 -3.55 44.92
CA ILE A 327 28.16 -3.62 45.74
C ILE A 327 29.39 -3.14 44.95
N ALA A 328 29.50 -3.55 43.68
CA ALA A 328 30.62 -3.20 42.80
C ALA A 328 30.11 -2.74 41.41
N PRO A 329 29.74 -1.46 41.25
CA PRO A 329 29.08 -0.95 40.03
C PRO A 329 29.91 -1.08 38.74
N GLU A 330 31.24 -1.11 38.87
CA GLU A 330 32.19 -1.19 37.75
C GLU A 330 32.75 -2.62 37.56
N ASN A 331 32.10 -3.65 38.11
CA ASN A 331 32.55 -5.03 37.93
C ASN A 331 32.20 -5.54 36.51
N TYR A 332 33.15 -5.42 35.58
CA TYR A 332 32.99 -5.84 34.19
C TYR A 332 32.71 -7.35 34.01
N GLU A 333 33.14 -8.21 34.94
CA GLU A 333 32.86 -9.65 34.87
C GLU A 333 31.40 -9.95 35.16
N ILE A 334 30.83 -9.28 36.17
CA ILE A 334 29.40 -9.39 36.51
C ILE A 334 28.56 -8.82 35.38
N LEU A 335 28.91 -7.64 34.85
CA LEU A 335 28.22 -7.04 33.69
C LEU A 335 28.22 -7.98 32.48
N ASN A 336 29.36 -8.59 32.15
CA ASN A 336 29.43 -9.56 31.06
C ASN A 336 28.57 -10.81 31.33
N ARG A 337 28.57 -11.34 32.55
CA ARG A 337 27.73 -12.50 32.88
C ARG A 337 26.24 -12.16 32.85
N LEU A 338 25.87 -10.98 33.34
CA LEU A 338 24.50 -10.47 33.26
C LEU A 338 24.05 -10.31 31.81
N GLY A 339 24.93 -9.80 30.94
CA GLY A 339 24.67 -9.72 29.50
C GLY A 339 24.39 -11.08 28.85
N LEU A 340 25.12 -12.14 29.26
CA LEU A 340 24.85 -13.50 28.79
C LEU A 340 23.47 -13.99 29.22
N VAL A 341 23.08 -13.76 30.48
CA VAL A 341 21.74 -14.12 30.96
C VAL A 341 20.63 -13.35 30.25
N TYR A 342 20.83 -12.05 29.99
CA TYR A 342 19.86 -11.28 29.20
C TYR A 342 19.75 -11.81 27.76
N ARG A 343 20.86 -12.19 27.14
CA ARG A 343 20.84 -12.79 25.80
C ARG A 343 20.10 -14.13 25.78
N ASP A 344 20.34 -14.99 26.78
CA ASP A 344 19.66 -16.30 26.87
C ASP A 344 18.16 -16.16 27.19
N ARG A 345 17.74 -14.99 27.71
CA ARG A 345 16.33 -14.59 27.87
C ARG A 345 15.74 -13.84 26.66
N ASP A 346 16.48 -13.75 25.55
CA ASP A 346 16.13 -12.99 24.35
C ASP A 346 15.92 -11.47 24.59
N GLU A 347 16.49 -10.95 25.69
CA GLU A 347 16.47 -9.52 26.05
C GLU A 347 17.69 -8.80 25.44
N LEU A 348 17.82 -8.89 24.11
CA LEU A 348 19.04 -8.53 23.36
C LEU A 348 19.54 -7.10 23.62
N ARG A 349 18.64 -6.11 23.74
CA ARG A 349 19.01 -4.72 24.04
C ARG A 349 19.69 -4.56 25.40
N LYS A 350 19.22 -5.27 26.42
CA LYS A 350 19.83 -5.24 27.77
C LYS A 350 21.17 -5.98 27.77
N ALA A 351 21.27 -7.05 26.98
CA ALA A 351 22.53 -7.75 26.76
C ALA A 351 23.58 -6.82 26.15
N ILE A 352 23.23 -6.10 25.07
CA ILE A 352 24.12 -5.11 24.42
C ILE A 352 24.56 -4.03 25.40
N ASP A 353 23.66 -3.46 26.20
CA ASP A 353 24.01 -2.44 27.21
C ASP A 353 25.02 -3.00 28.24
N SER A 354 24.73 -4.18 28.79
CA SER A 354 25.58 -4.84 29.78
C SER A 354 26.98 -5.15 29.22
N PHE A 355 27.06 -5.70 28.01
CA PHE A 355 28.34 -5.97 27.35
C PHE A 355 29.09 -4.69 26.97
N SER A 356 28.39 -3.64 26.53
CA SER A 356 28.97 -2.34 26.19
C SER A 356 29.64 -1.72 27.41
N ARG A 357 28.93 -1.65 28.54
CA ARG A 357 29.49 -1.16 29.81
C ARG A 357 30.70 -1.96 30.26
N ALA A 358 30.65 -3.29 30.14
CA ALA A 358 31.80 -4.15 30.47
C ALA A 358 33.03 -3.85 29.58
N ALA A 359 32.82 -3.66 28.27
CA ALA A 359 33.88 -3.35 27.31
C ALA A 359 34.41 -1.90 27.44
N GLU A 360 33.60 -0.96 27.94
CA GLU A 360 34.03 0.41 28.25
C GLU A 360 34.89 0.46 29.51
N ILE A 361 34.48 -0.24 30.58
CA ILE A 361 35.22 -0.30 31.83
C ILE A 361 36.57 -1.00 31.64
N LYS A 362 36.57 -2.13 30.89
CA LYS A 362 37.78 -2.89 30.60
C LYS A 362 37.92 -3.19 29.10
N PRO A 363 38.58 -2.28 28.34
CA PRO A 363 38.71 -2.41 26.89
C PRO A 363 39.49 -3.63 26.38
N ASP A 364 40.35 -4.24 27.19
CA ASP A 364 41.14 -5.43 26.86
C ASP A 364 40.46 -6.75 27.28
N TYR A 365 39.26 -6.69 27.88
CA TYR A 365 38.50 -7.88 28.26
C TYR A 365 37.79 -8.50 27.05
N LEU A 366 38.51 -9.38 26.36
CA LEU A 366 38.06 -10.09 25.15
C LEU A 366 36.65 -10.69 25.23
N PRO A 367 36.22 -11.38 26.31
CA PRO A 367 34.88 -11.96 26.39
C PRO A 367 33.76 -10.93 26.23
N ALA A 368 33.87 -9.75 26.83
CA ALA A 368 32.85 -8.71 26.71
C ALA A 368 32.77 -8.16 25.29
N ARG A 369 33.91 -7.89 24.63
CA ARG A 369 33.92 -7.43 23.23
C ARG A 369 33.34 -8.47 22.29
N ARG A 370 33.72 -9.73 22.45
CA ARG A 370 33.21 -10.83 21.63
C ARG A 370 31.71 -10.97 21.79
N ASN A 371 31.23 -11.01 23.03
CA ASN A 371 29.80 -11.15 23.31
C ASN A 371 29.00 -9.92 22.82
N LEU A 372 29.54 -8.71 22.97
CA LEU A 372 28.97 -7.49 22.40
C LEU A 372 28.88 -7.58 20.87
N ALA A 373 29.94 -8.03 20.20
CA ALA A 373 29.99 -8.12 18.75
C ALA A 373 28.93 -9.09 18.20
N PHE A 374 28.76 -10.26 18.83
CA PHE A 374 27.69 -11.20 18.49
C PHE A 374 26.30 -10.63 18.80
N ALA A 375 26.09 -10.01 19.96
CA ALA A 375 24.80 -9.40 20.28
C ALA A 375 24.42 -8.26 19.31
N LEU A 376 25.39 -7.47 18.86
CA LEU A 376 25.19 -6.45 17.83
C LEU A 376 24.92 -7.06 16.44
N LEU A 377 25.54 -8.20 16.13
CA LEU A 377 25.26 -8.94 14.90
C LEU A 377 23.81 -9.47 14.90
N ASP A 378 23.36 -10.04 16.02
CA ASP A 378 21.99 -10.51 16.21
C ASP A 378 20.96 -9.35 16.10
N ASP A 379 21.32 -8.16 16.59
CA ASP A 379 20.52 -6.92 16.47
C ASP A 379 20.67 -6.24 15.09
N LYS A 380 21.39 -6.87 14.15
CA LYS A 380 21.67 -6.40 12.78
C LYS A 380 22.42 -5.06 12.70
N ARG A 381 23.12 -4.67 13.76
CA ARG A 381 23.98 -3.46 13.82
C ARG A 381 25.37 -3.78 13.28
N TYR A 382 25.43 -4.13 11.99
CA TYR A 382 26.62 -4.69 11.34
C TYR A 382 27.88 -3.83 11.46
N ASP A 383 27.79 -2.51 11.31
CA ASP A 383 28.96 -1.62 11.40
C ASP A 383 29.55 -1.58 12.82
N GLU A 384 28.72 -1.65 13.85
CA GLU A 384 29.17 -1.67 15.23
C GLU A 384 29.71 -3.05 15.60
N ALA A 385 29.03 -4.13 15.18
CA ALA A 385 29.52 -5.50 15.33
C ALA A 385 30.92 -5.66 14.70
N ARG A 386 31.12 -5.16 13.47
CA ARG A 386 32.41 -5.18 12.77
C ARG A 386 33.50 -4.49 13.58
N ARG A 387 33.24 -3.28 14.09
CA ARG A 387 34.21 -2.55 14.93
C ARG A 387 34.59 -3.32 16.19
N GLN A 388 33.63 -3.98 16.83
CA GLN A 388 33.91 -4.77 18.03
C GLN A 388 34.70 -6.05 17.72
N PHE A 389 34.39 -6.75 16.62
CA PHE A 389 35.19 -7.90 16.17
C PHE A 389 36.60 -7.49 15.74
N GLU A 390 36.76 -6.37 15.03
CA GLU A 390 38.08 -5.82 14.65
C GLU A 390 38.90 -5.43 15.90
N ALA A 391 38.27 -4.76 16.87
CA ALA A 391 38.92 -4.43 18.14
C ALA A 391 39.32 -5.68 18.91
N ALA A 392 38.45 -6.69 19.01
CA ALA A 392 38.79 -7.97 19.63
C ALA A 392 39.91 -8.70 18.87
N SER A 393 39.87 -8.71 17.53
CA SER A 393 40.91 -9.34 16.70
C SER A 393 42.26 -8.65 16.82
N SER A 394 42.30 -7.33 17.07
CA SER A 394 43.57 -6.64 17.34
C SER A 394 44.20 -7.03 18.67
N LEU A 395 43.40 -7.47 19.64
CA LEU A 395 43.87 -7.98 20.93
C LEU A 395 44.30 -9.45 20.85
N ALA A 396 43.64 -10.25 19.99
CA ALA A 396 43.96 -11.65 19.74
C ALA A 396 43.94 -11.99 18.24
N PRO A 397 45.00 -11.62 17.47
CA PRO A 397 45.01 -11.76 16.01
C PRO A 397 44.95 -13.20 15.51
N GLU A 398 45.39 -14.17 16.33
CA GLU A 398 45.44 -15.59 16.00
C GLU A 398 44.14 -16.35 16.35
N ASP A 399 43.16 -15.68 16.98
CA ASP A 399 41.89 -16.28 17.36
C ASP A 399 40.99 -16.46 16.12
N GLN A 400 40.84 -17.72 15.69
CA GLN A 400 40.06 -18.07 14.51
C GLN A 400 38.56 -17.77 14.68
N ASP A 401 38.03 -17.79 15.90
CA ASP A 401 36.61 -17.51 16.17
C ASP A 401 36.32 -16.02 15.94
N LEU A 402 37.26 -15.14 16.31
CA LEU A 402 37.13 -13.70 16.05
C LEU A 402 37.24 -13.37 14.56
N GLN A 403 38.16 -14.03 13.85
CA GLN A 403 38.27 -13.90 12.39
C GLN A 403 37.01 -14.42 11.68
N ARG A 404 36.43 -15.52 12.16
CA ARG A 404 35.13 -16.02 11.68
C ARG A 404 34.03 -15.01 11.96
N GLY A 405 34.00 -14.40 13.13
CA GLY A 405 33.04 -13.35 13.50
C GLY A 405 33.03 -12.17 12.52
N VAL A 406 34.20 -11.69 12.09
CA VAL A 406 34.30 -10.64 11.05
C VAL A 406 33.67 -11.07 9.74
N ARG A 407 33.95 -12.30 9.27
CA ARG A 407 33.34 -12.84 8.03
C ARG A 407 31.83 -12.99 8.17
N LEU A 408 31.35 -13.45 9.32
CA LEU A 408 29.92 -13.57 9.60
C LEU A 408 29.20 -12.23 9.48
N VAL A 409 29.77 -11.14 10.00
CA VAL A 409 29.18 -9.80 9.84
C VAL A 409 28.98 -9.45 8.36
N GLU A 410 29.99 -9.69 7.52
CA GLU A 410 29.90 -9.42 6.09
C GLU A 410 28.85 -10.31 5.40
N ILE A 411 28.84 -11.61 5.73
CA ILE A 411 27.85 -12.57 5.24
C ILE A 411 26.43 -12.13 5.58
N TYR A 412 26.12 -11.89 6.85
CA TYR A 412 24.77 -11.51 7.28
C TYR A 412 24.34 -10.15 6.72
N GLN A 413 25.27 -9.22 6.51
CA GLN A 413 24.98 -7.96 5.81
C GLN A 413 24.58 -8.19 4.35
N ILE A 414 25.22 -9.14 3.66
CA ILE A 414 24.86 -9.54 2.29
C ILE A 414 23.52 -10.30 2.28
N LEU A 415 23.32 -11.21 3.22
CA LEU A 415 22.05 -11.94 3.35
C LEU A 415 20.88 -10.98 3.58
N ASP A 416 21.02 -9.96 4.44
CA ASP A 416 19.95 -8.98 4.67
C ASP A 416 19.66 -8.11 3.43
N ARG A 417 20.66 -7.83 2.59
CA ARG A 417 20.45 -7.21 1.25
C ARG A 417 19.68 -8.15 0.32
N GLY A 418 20.08 -9.42 0.28
CA GLY A 418 19.38 -10.43 -0.52
C GLY A 418 17.94 -10.65 -0.04
N ASP A 419 17.69 -10.62 1.27
CA ASP A 419 16.36 -10.77 1.87
C ASP A 419 15.45 -9.59 1.51
N ARG A 420 16.00 -8.39 1.32
CA ARG A 420 15.26 -7.24 0.76
C ARG A 420 14.84 -7.47 -0.69
N PHE A 421 15.73 -7.98 -1.54
CA PHE A 421 15.33 -8.37 -2.91
C PHE A 421 14.31 -9.51 -2.91
N PHE A 422 14.45 -10.47 -2.00
CA PHE A 422 13.53 -11.58 -1.84
C PHE A 422 12.12 -11.10 -1.44
N SER A 423 12.01 -10.15 -0.50
CA SER A 423 10.71 -9.59 -0.08
C SER A 423 10.06 -8.73 -1.16
N GLU A 424 10.85 -8.05 -2.00
CA GLU A 424 10.40 -7.35 -3.20
C GLU A 424 10.02 -8.28 -4.37
N ARG A 425 10.06 -9.62 -4.17
CA ARG A 425 9.83 -10.66 -5.19
C ARG A 425 10.85 -10.66 -6.35
N LYS A 426 11.99 -9.99 -6.19
CA LYS A 426 13.13 -9.97 -7.12
C LYS A 426 14.05 -11.15 -6.84
N LEU A 427 13.58 -12.36 -7.17
CA LEU A 427 14.24 -13.60 -6.78
C LEU A 427 15.61 -13.79 -7.47
N ASP A 428 15.77 -13.31 -8.70
CA ASP A 428 17.01 -13.27 -9.52
C ASP A 428 18.14 -12.49 -8.85
N GLU A 429 17.83 -11.29 -8.40
CA GLU A 429 18.73 -10.43 -7.68
C GLU A 429 19.03 -10.97 -6.28
N ALA A 430 18.02 -11.52 -5.59
CA ALA A 430 18.21 -12.13 -4.27
C ALA A 430 19.22 -13.28 -4.31
N VAL A 431 19.07 -14.23 -5.24
CA VAL A 431 20.02 -15.35 -5.39
C VAL A 431 21.40 -14.87 -5.85
N ALA A 432 21.47 -13.85 -6.70
CA ALA A 432 22.76 -13.26 -7.08
C ALA A 432 23.51 -12.67 -5.87
N GLU A 433 22.81 -11.96 -4.98
CA GLU A 433 23.41 -11.45 -3.74
C GLU A 433 23.80 -12.59 -2.78
N TYR A 434 22.93 -13.59 -2.56
CA TYR A 434 23.29 -14.73 -1.70
C TYR A 434 24.51 -15.50 -2.23
N ASN A 435 24.66 -15.64 -3.55
CA ASN A 435 25.84 -16.25 -4.15
C ASN A 435 27.13 -15.46 -3.92
N ARG A 436 27.07 -14.15 -3.63
CA ARG A 436 28.24 -13.40 -3.19
C ARG A 436 28.66 -13.79 -1.78
N ALA A 437 27.71 -14.06 -0.89
CA ALA A 437 28.03 -14.54 0.45
C ALA A 437 28.76 -15.90 0.40
N LEU A 438 28.39 -16.80 -0.54
CA LEU A 438 29.10 -18.07 -0.75
C LEU A 438 30.59 -17.90 -1.12
N GLN A 439 30.97 -16.76 -1.71
CA GLN A 439 32.38 -16.49 -2.04
C GLN A 439 33.21 -16.15 -0.80
N ILE A 440 32.57 -15.73 0.30
CA ILE A 440 33.23 -15.40 1.58
C ILE A 440 33.43 -16.66 2.40
N ASP A 441 32.36 -17.43 2.60
CA ASP A 441 32.40 -18.71 3.30
C ASP A 441 31.39 -19.68 2.67
N ALA A 442 31.89 -20.70 1.98
CA ALA A 442 31.06 -21.68 1.29
C ALA A 442 30.44 -22.72 2.24
N ASN A 443 30.83 -22.75 3.52
CA ASN A 443 30.34 -23.72 4.49
C ASN A 443 29.34 -23.11 5.49
N GLU A 444 28.94 -21.85 5.32
CA GLU A 444 28.04 -21.18 6.27
C GLU A 444 26.57 -21.57 5.99
N PRO A 445 25.90 -22.31 6.91
CA PRO A 445 24.56 -22.87 6.65
C PRO A 445 23.49 -21.83 6.32
N ALA A 446 23.57 -20.64 6.93
CA ALA A 446 22.62 -19.56 6.71
C ALA A 446 22.52 -19.13 5.24
N ILE A 447 23.63 -19.19 4.51
CA ILE A 447 23.70 -18.82 3.08
C ILE A 447 22.94 -19.84 2.24
N HIS A 448 23.22 -21.12 2.45
CA HIS A 448 22.54 -22.22 1.77
C HIS A 448 21.04 -22.23 2.06
N ASN A 449 20.64 -21.94 3.30
CA ASN A 449 19.23 -21.80 3.65
C ASN A 449 18.54 -20.66 2.89
N ALA A 450 19.21 -19.51 2.74
CA ALA A 450 18.69 -18.36 2.00
C ALA A 450 18.53 -18.66 0.51
N ILE A 451 19.55 -19.27 -0.12
CA ILE A 451 19.50 -19.69 -1.53
C ILE A 451 18.42 -20.75 -1.73
N GLY A 452 18.39 -21.78 -0.88
CA GLY A 452 17.39 -22.85 -0.93
C GLY A 452 15.96 -22.32 -0.85
N ARG A 453 15.71 -21.33 0.04
CA ARG A 453 14.42 -20.64 0.14
C ARG A 453 14.07 -19.88 -1.14
N ALA A 454 15.02 -19.16 -1.73
CA ALA A 454 14.79 -18.42 -2.97
C ALA A 454 14.54 -19.34 -4.18
N GLU A 455 15.28 -20.44 -4.31
CA GLU A 455 15.08 -21.41 -5.38
C GLU A 455 13.76 -22.19 -5.22
N LEU A 456 13.33 -22.44 -3.99
CA LEU A 456 12.02 -23.03 -3.71
C LEU A 456 10.88 -22.14 -4.21
N GLU A 457 10.92 -20.83 -3.94
CA GLU A 457 9.91 -19.87 -4.42
C GLU A 457 9.90 -19.74 -5.94
N ARG A 458 11.05 -19.90 -6.60
CA ARG A 458 11.15 -20.01 -8.07
C ARG A 458 10.69 -21.35 -8.64
N ARG A 459 10.29 -22.30 -7.79
CA ARG A 459 9.93 -23.68 -8.16
C ARG A 459 11.09 -24.47 -8.79
N ARG A 460 12.33 -24.09 -8.52
CA ARG A 460 13.56 -24.80 -8.90
C ARG A 460 13.92 -25.82 -7.82
N TYR A 461 13.05 -26.82 -7.68
CA TYR A 461 13.11 -27.77 -6.57
C TYR A 461 14.43 -28.56 -6.46
N PRO A 462 15.07 -29.05 -7.55
CA PRO A 462 16.37 -29.74 -7.43
C PRO A 462 17.48 -28.84 -6.89
N GLN A 463 17.50 -27.57 -7.31
CA GLN A 463 18.45 -26.58 -6.80
C GLN A 463 18.18 -26.27 -5.33
N ALA A 464 16.91 -26.08 -4.95
CA ALA A 464 16.53 -25.86 -3.56
C ALA A 464 16.93 -27.05 -2.65
N GLU A 465 16.65 -28.28 -3.08
CA GLU A 465 17.03 -29.51 -2.36
C GLU A 465 18.55 -29.59 -2.14
N ALA A 466 19.34 -29.32 -3.19
CA ALA A 466 20.79 -29.36 -3.11
C ALA A 466 21.33 -28.35 -2.08
N GLN A 467 20.77 -27.13 -2.04
CA GLN A 467 21.19 -26.11 -1.09
C GLN A 467 20.81 -26.47 0.34
N PHE A 468 19.59 -26.94 0.61
CA PHE A 468 19.23 -27.38 1.96
C PHE A 468 20.04 -28.59 2.42
N LYS A 469 20.43 -29.50 1.51
CA LYS A 469 21.36 -30.60 1.85
C LYS A 469 22.76 -30.08 2.18
N ALA A 470 23.29 -29.12 1.42
CA ALA A 470 24.57 -28.48 1.73
C ALA A 470 24.56 -27.79 3.11
N SER A 471 23.43 -27.15 3.45
CA SER A 471 23.21 -26.60 4.80
C SER A 471 23.29 -27.67 5.90
N LEU A 472 22.70 -28.85 5.66
CA LEU A 472 22.75 -29.99 6.60
C LEU A 472 24.09 -30.70 6.65
N GLU A 473 24.89 -30.64 5.58
CA GLU A 473 26.27 -31.14 5.57
C GLU A 473 27.17 -30.28 6.48
N ALA A 474 26.95 -28.96 6.48
CA ALA A 474 27.65 -28.03 7.37
C ALA A 474 27.11 -28.06 8.82
N ASP A 475 25.80 -28.17 8.99
CA ASP A 475 25.13 -28.27 10.30
C ASP A 475 24.04 -29.36 10.28
N PRO A 476 24.34 -30.58 10.77
CA PRO A 476 23.40 -31.71 10.74
C PRO A 476 22.11 -31.53 11.56
N ASN A 477 22.06 -30.50 12.41
CA ASN A 477 20.92 -30.17 13.26
C ASN A 477 20.18 -28.92 12.77
N ASN A 478 20.49 -28.43 11.56
CA ASN A 478 19.91 -27.20 11.02
C ASN A 478 18.40 -27.33 10.77
N VAL A 479 17.59 -26.80 11.70
CA VAL A 479 16.13 -26.86 11.66
C VAL A 479 15.56 -26.18 10.42
N ALA A 480 16.12 -25.03 10.03
CA ALA A 480 15.67 -24.27 8.86
C ALA A 480 15.85 -25.06 7.55
N ALA A 481 16.95 -25.80 7.43
CA ALA A 481 17.21 -26.66 6.28
C ALA A 481 16.24 -27.86 6.21
N LEU A 482 15.97 -28.52 7.35
CA LEU A 482 14.97 -29.60 7.44
C LEU A 482 13.58 -29.10 7.05
N GLN A 483 13.18 -27.92 7.55
CA GLN A 483 11.92 -27.28 7.17
C GLN A 483 11.87 -26.98 5.67
N GLY A 484 12.96 -26.48 5.09
CA GLY A 484 13.12 -26.25 3.66
C GLY A 484 12.92 -27.54 2.83
N LEU A 485 13.58 -28.63 3.24
CA LEU A 485 13.45 -29.94 2.60
C LEU A 485 12.03 -30.50 2.69
N LEU A 486 11.37 -30.38 3.85
CA LEU A 486 9.97 -30.77 3.99
C LEU A 486 9.07 -30.04 2.97
N ARG A 487 9.25 -28.73 2.80
CA ARG A 487 8.51 -27.96 1.78
C ARG A 487 8.83 -28.42 0.36
N VAL A 488 10.09 -28.71 0.04
CA VAL A 488 10.50 -29.24 -1.27
C VAL A 488 9.84 -30.60 -1.55
N TYR A 489 9.96 -31.55 -0.61
CA TYR A 489 9.43 -32.90 -0.77
C TYR A 489 7.90 -32.93 -0.80
N SER A 490 7.24 -32.10 0.00
CA SER A 490 5.79 -31.95 -0.02
C SER A 490 5.30 -31.39 -1.37
N ALA A 491 5.96 -30.36 -1.90
CA ALA A 491 5.65 -29.80 -3.22
C ALA A 491 5.85 -30.81 -4.36
N GLN A 492 6.83 -31.71 -4.23
CA GLN A 492 7.08 -32.80 -5.18
C GLN A 492 6.27 -34.07 -4.90
N ARG A 493 5.45 -34.10 -3.84
CA ARG A 493 4.70 -35.29 -3.36
C ARG A 493 5.60 -36.50 -3.06
N ARG A 494 6.85 -36.28 -2.64
CA ARG A 494 7.83 -37.32 -2.27
C ARG A 494 7.64 -37.78 -0.82
N ARG A 495 6.60 -38.60 -0.59
CA ARG A 495 6.17 -39.03 0.75
C ARG A 495 7.25 -39.72 1.60
N ALA A 496 8.12 -40.52 0.98
CA ALA A 496 9.17 -41.23 1.72
C ALA A 496 10.24 -40.28 2.29
N ASP A 497 10.68 -39.32 1.46
CA ASP A 497 11.68 -38.32 1.88
C ASP A 497 11.09 -37.32 2.87
N GLU A 498 9.83 -36.93 2.68
CA GLU A 498 9.06 -36.10 3.62
C GLU A 498 9.01 -36.79 5.01
N GLN A 499 8.63 -38.07 5.06
CA GLN A 499 8.56 -38.82 6.31
C GLN A 499 9.93 -38.96 6.98
N SER A 500 10.98 -39.28 6.22
CA SER A 500 12.34 -39.40 6.75
C SER A 500 12.84 -38.07 7.35
N THR A 501 12.54 -36.95 6.69
CA THR A 501 12.94 -35.61 7.15
C THR A 501 12.16 -35.22 8.41
N LEU A 502 10.87 -35.57 8.47
CA LEU A 502 10.03 -35.33 9.64
C LEU A 502 10.52 -36.12 10.86
N THR A 503 10.91 -37.38 10.69
CA THR A 503 11.52 -38.18 11.77
C THR A 503 12.80 -37.53 12.28
N ARG A 504 13.65 -37.03 11.38
CA ARG A 504 14.87 -36.31 11.78
C ARG A 504 14.55 -35.05 12.59
N LEU A 505 13.58 -34.26 12.17
CA LEU A 505 13.13 -33.08 12.92
C LEU A 505 12.60 -33.47 14.31
N GLN A 506 11.81 -34.54 14.40
CA GLN A 506 11.29 -35.07 15.67
C GLN A 506 12.39 -35.47 16.65
N GLU A 507 13.47 -36.09 16.19
CA GLU A 507 14.61 -36.44 17.03
C GLU A 507 15.26 -35.21 17.70
N LEU A 508 15.34 -34.09 16.97
CA LEU A 508 15.94 -32.85 17.46
C LEU A 508 15.09 -32.17 18.55
N THR A 509 13.77 -32.34 18.51
CA THR A 509 12.84 -31.66 19.45
C THR A 509 13.11 -31.93 20.93
N ARG A 510 13.83 -33.02 21.25
CA ARG A 510 14.18 -33.35 22.65
C ARG A 510 15.13 -32.34 23.28
N ASN A 511 15.99 -31.73 22.46
CA ASN A 511 17.06 -30.86 22.93
C ASN A 511 17.03 -29.46 22.29
N ASP A 512 16.15 -29.24 21.31
CA ASP A 512 16.05 -27.99 20.56
C ASP A 512 14.60 -27.50 20.55
N LEU A 513 14.35 -26.38 21.24
CA LEU A 513 13.03 -25.75 21.32
C LEU A 513 12.58 -25.18 19.96
N THR A 514 13.50 -24.68 19.13
CA THR A 514 13.20 -24.20 17.78
C THR A 514 12.76 -25.35 16.88
N ALA A 515 13.39 -26.52 16.99
CA ALA A 515 12.96 -27.73 16.31
C ALA A 515 11.54 -28.15 16.75
N ALA A 516 11.27 -28.10 18.06
CA ALA A 516 9.96 -28.40 18.62
C ALA A 516 8.91 -27.41 18.09
N ILE A 517 9.14 -26.10 18.19
CA ILE A 517 8.23 -25.08 17.66
C ILE A 517 7.98 -25.27 16.16
N THR A 518 9.02 -25.60 15.39
CA THR A 518 8.90 -25.85 13.94
C THR A 518 8.00 -27.04 13.66
N LEU A 519 8.11 -28.13 14.44
CA LEU A 519 7.20 -29.27 14.34
C LEU A 519 5.75 -28.88 14.67
N GLY A 520 5.55 -28.06 15.70
CA GLY A 520 4.24 -27.48 16.03
C GLY A 520 3.66 -26.68 14.86
N ARG A 521 4.46 -25.84 14.22
CA ARG A 521 4.05 -25.04 13.05
C ARG A 521 3.69 -25.90 11.85
N ILE A 522 4.40 -27.01 11.62
CA ILE A 522 4.06 -27.96 10.56
C ILE A 522 2.64 -28.54 10.79
N LYS A 523 2.28 -28.83 12.05
CA LYS A 523 0.92 -29.25 12.40
C LYS A 523 -0.11 -28.16 12.16
N GLU A 524 0.23 -26.90 12.50
CA GLU A 524 -0.64 -25.77 12.18
C GLU A 524 -0.89 -25.63 10.67
N ASP A 525 0.16 -25.73 9.86
CA ASP A 525 0.09 -25.58 8.40
C ASP A 525 -0.66 -26.75 7.76
N ALA A 526 -0.65 -27.93 8.40
CA ALA A 526 -1.47 -29.08 8.02
C ALA A 526 -2.96 -28.94 8.41
N GLY A 527 -3.33 -27.91 9.17
CA GLY A 527 -4.69 -27.71 9.69
C GLY A 527 -5.04 -28.57 10.91
N GLU A 528 -4.06 -29.26 11.50
CA GLU A 528 -4.21 -30.09 12.71
C GLU A 528 -4.20 -29.23 13.98
N LEU A 529 -5.03 -28.18 14.04
CA LEU A 529 -4.96 -27.14 15.06
C LEU A 529 -5.09 -27.66 16.50
N ALA A 530 -5.93 -28.67 16.73
CA ALA A 530 -6.10 -29.29 18.05
C ALA A 530 -4.87 -30.11 18.49
N GLU A 531 -4.12 -30.68 17.54
CA GLU A 531 -2.86 -31.35 17.86
C GLU A 531 -1.75 -30.34 18.12
N ALA A 532 -1.70 -29.26 17.34
CA ALA A 532 -0.79 -28.14 17.56
C ALA A 532 -1.02 -27.50 18.94
N GLU A 533 -2.28 -27.27 19.34
CA GLU A 533 -2.65 -26.77 20.67
C GLU A 533 -2.08 -27.65 21.78
N ARG A 534 -2.36 -28.96 21.75
CA ARG A 534 -1.87 -29.91 22.77
C ARG A 534 -0.35 -29.95 22.82
N TYR A 535 0.29 -29.91 21.66
CA TYR A 535 1.73 -29.95 21.55
C TYR A 535 2.38 -28.69 22.14
N TYR A 536 1.89 -27.49 21.79
CA TYR A 536 2.39 -26.24 22.36
C TYR A 536 2.11 -26.10 23.84
N LEU A 537 0.96 -26.54 24.35
CA LEU A 537 0.67 -26.55 25.79
C LEU A 537 1.70 -27.41 26.55
N GLY A 538 2.03 -28.61 26.05
CA GLY A 538 3.06 -29.46 26.67
C GLY A 538 4.46 -28.83 26.64
N LEU A 539 4.81 -28.10 25.58
CA LEU A 539 6.07 -27.34 25.52
C LEU A 539 6.07 -26.15 26.48
N LEU A 540 4.93 -25.48 26.64
CA LEU A 540 4.77 -24.33 27.52
C LEU A 540 4.82 -24.72 29.00
N GLU A 541 4.32 -25.90 29.38
CA GLU A 541 4.48 -26.45 30.73
C GLU A 541 5.96 -26.60 31.11
N GLN A 542 6.81 -26.98 30.16
CA GLN A 542 8.25 -27.11 30.35
C GLN A 542 8.99 -25.76 30.25
N ASN A 543 8.42 -24.79 29.54
CA ASN A 543 9.03 -23.48 29.25
C ASN A 543 8.03 -22.33 29.50
N PRO A 544 7.59 -22.08 30.76
CA PRO A 544 6.43 -21.21 31.04
C PRO A 544 6.61 -19.74 30.65
N GLU A 545 7.86 -19.28 30.57
CA GLU A 545 8.21 -17.90 30.24
C GLU A 545 8.42 -17.67 28.74
N SER A 546 8.32 -18.70 27.90
CA SER A 546 8.54 -18.57 26.46
C SER A 546 7.47 -17.69 25.80
N ALA A 547 7.84 -16.47 25.42
CA ALA A 547 6.99 -15.55 24.68
C ALA A 547 6.62 -16.09 23.30
N GLU A 548 7.56 -16.79 22.63
CA GLU A 548 7.30 -17.39 21.31
C GLU A 548 6.22 -18.48 21.39
N LEU A 549 6.29 -19.38 22.38
CA LEU A 549 5.26 -20.43 22.56
C LEU A 549 3.88 -19.83 22.85
N LYS A 550 3.81 -18.81 23.72
CA LYS A 550 2.56 -18.07 23.98
C LYS A 550 2.03 -17.42 22.70
N ALA A 551 2.89 -16.77 21.92
CA ALA A 551 2.52 -16.15 20.66
C ALA A 551 1.96 -17.16 19.64
N ARG A 552 2.61 -18.33 19.50
CA ARG A 552 2.14 -19.42 18.63
C ARG A 552 0.80 -19.98 19.09
N LEU A 553 0.65 -20.24 20.39
CA LEU A 553 -0.59 -20.75 20.96
C LEU A 553 -1.74 -19.75 20.79
N GLY A 554 -1.47 -18.45 20.96
CA GLY A 554 -2.42 -17.38 20.64
C GLY A 554 -2.87 -17.40 19.17
N TYR A 555 -1.93 -17.64 18.24
CA TYR A 555 -2.24 -17.76 16.82
C TYR A 555 -3.06 -19.03 16.48
N VAL A 556 -2.77 -20.15 17.15
CA VAL A 556 -3.57 -21.39 17.03
C VAL A 556 -5.01 -21.16 17.48
N TYR A 557 -5.20 -20.54 18.65
CA TYR A 557 -6.55 -20.21 19.13
C TYR A 557 -7.26 -19.22 18.21
N TYR A 558 -6.54 -18.25 17.65
CA TYR A 558 -7.09 -17.33 16.66
C TYR A 558 -7.57 -18.08 15.41
N LYS A 559 -6.76 -18.99 14.84
CA LYS A 559 -7.16 -19.84 13.70
C LYS A 559 -8.38 -20.72 14.03
N MET A 560 -8.39 -21.36 15.19
CA MET A 560 -9.53 -22.17 15.64
C MET A 560 -10.79 -21.30 15.81
N GLY A 561 -10.64 -20.09 16.35
CA GLY A 561 -11.72 -19.11 16.46
C GLY A 561 -12.26 -18.70 15.11
N LEU A 562 -11.39 -18.48 14.11
CA LEU A 562 -11.79 -18.22 12.73
C LEU A 562 -12.56 -19.40 12.12
N GLU A 563 -12.15 -20.64 12.38
CA GLU A 563 -12.89 -21.83 11.94
C GLU A 563 -14.30 -21.89 12.56
N GLU A 564 -14.42 -21.71 13.87
CA GLU A 564 -15.74 -21.73 14.52
C GLU A 564 -16.60 -20.52 14.11
N ASN A 565 -15.98 -19.36 13.86
CA ASN A 565 -16.65 -18.18 13.32
C ASN A 565 -17.19 -18.45 11.91
N SER A 566 -16.41 -19.13 11.05
CA SER A 566 -16.84 -19.54 9.70
C SER A 566 -18.00 -20.54 9.73
N ARG A 567 -18.12 -21.31 10.81
CA ARG A 567 -19.23 -22.24 11.10
C ARG A 567 -20.39 -21.55 11.83
N GLU A 568 -20.33 -20.23 12.00
CA GLU A 568 -21.34 -19.39 12.67
C GLU A 568 -21.60 -19.76 14.14
N ARG A 569 -20.63 -20.44 14.74
CA ARG A 569 -20.63 -20.82 16.15
C ARG A 569 -20.00 -19.69 16.96
N TYR A 570 -20.63 -18.52 16.89
CA TYR A 570 -20.07 -17.28 17.42
C TYR A 570 -19.71 -17.33 18.91
N PRO A 571 -20.50 -17.99 19.80
CA PRO A 571 -20.08 -18.15 21.20
C PRO A 571 -18.80 -18.97 21.37
N GLN A 572 -18.65 -20.07 20.62
CA GLN A 572 -17.44 -20.89 20.63
C GLN A 572 -16.24 -20.12 20.05
N ALA A 573 -16.47 -19.38 18.96
CA ALA A 573 -15.46 -18.52 18.34
C ALA A 573 -15.00 -17.43 19.31
N LEU A 574 -15.92 -16.77 20.01
CA LEU A 574 -15.60 -15.75 21.02
C LEU A 574 -14.69 -16.31 22.11
N THR A 575 -15.02 -17.47 22.67
CA THR A 575 -14.17 -18.12 23.70
C THR A 575 -12.76 -18.39 23.18
N LEU A 576 -12.62 -18.81 21.91
CA LEU A 576 -11.31 -19.05 21.30
C LEU A 576 -10.55 -17.76 21.04
N PHE A 577 -11.21 -16.68 20.60
CA PHE A 577 -10.59 -15.38 20.44
C PHE A 577 -10.15 -14.74 21.76
N GLU A 578 -10.91 -14.91 22.84
CA GLU A 578 -10.52 -14.45 24.19
C GLU A 578 -9.30 -15.24 24.73
N LYS A 579 -9.23 -16.54 24.44
CA LYS A 579 -8.00 -17.32 24.69
C LYS A 579 -6.83 -16.81 23.84
N ALA A 580 -7.06 -16.51 22.57
CA ALA A 580 -6.04 -15.94 21.70
C ALA A 580 -5.48 -14.62 22.29
N GLU A 581 -6.37 -13.73 22.76
CA GLU A 581 -6.02 -12.46 23.42
C GLU A 581 -5.20 -12.68 24.69
N THR A 582 -5.56 -13.69 25.49
CA THR A 582 -4.84 -14.04 26.73
C THR A 582 -3.38 -14.45 26.46
N TYR A 583 -3.13 -15.18 25.37
CA TYR A 583 -1.79 -15.66 25.02
C TYR A 583 -1.01 -14.72 24.10
N ASN A 584 -1.70 -13.92 23.28
CA ASN A 584 -1.11 -12.99 22.32
C ASN A 584 -2.10 -11.85 21.99
N ASP A 585 -1.97 -10.75 22.70
CA ASP A 585 -2.76 -9.53 22.49
C ASP A 585 -2.31 -8.70 21.27
N GLN A 586 -1.17 -9.03 20.67
CA GLN A 586 -0.58 -8.30 19.55
C GLN A 586 -1.05 -8.78 18.17
N ILE A 587 -2.00 -9.71 18.10
CA ILE A 587 -2.57 -10.15 16.81
C ILE A 587 -3.34 -8.96 16.21
N PRO A 588 -2.89 -8.34 15.10
CA PRO A 588 -3.42 -7.05 14.66
C PRO A 588 -4.91 -7.07 14.34
N GLN A 589 -5.43 -8.19 13.83
CA GLN A 589 -6.83 -8.35 13.44
C GLN A 589 -7.74 -8.76 14.60
N LEU A 590 -7.18 -9.16 15.75
CA LEU A 590 -7.94 -9.74 16.85
C LEU A 590 -8.93 -8.76 17.50
N PRO A 591 -8.60 -7.48 17.77
CA PRO A 591 -9.54 -6.53 18.36
C PRO A 591 -10.81 -6.35 17.51
N ASP A 592 -10.64 -6.19 16.20
CA ASP A 592 -11.76 -6.08 15.26
C ASP A 592 -12.54 -7.39 15.16
N THR A 593 -11.84 -8.53 15.14
CA THR A 593 -12.48 -9.86 15.09
C THR A 593 -13.37 -10.08 16.33
N LEU A 594 -12.87 -9.74 17.52
CA LEU A 594 -13.62 -9.81 18.78
C LEU A 594 -14.87 -8.92 18.76
N ARG A 595 -14.72 -7.67 18.29
CA ARG A 595 -15.85 -6.74 18.14
C ARG A 595 -16.91 -7.30 17.20
N ILE A 596 -16.50 -7.76 16.01
CA ILE A 596 -17.40 -8.31 14.99
C ILE A 596 -18.14 -9.55 15.52
N VAL A 597 -17.44 -10.47 16.18
CA VAL A 597 -18.06 -11.69 16.70
C VAL A 597 -19.05 -11.36 17.83
N ARG A 598 -18.75 -10.39 18.69
CA ARG A 598 -19.69 -9.90 19.72
C ARG A 598 -20.95 -9.30 19.10
N GLU A 599 -20.79 -8.47 18.08
CA GLU A 599 -21.92 -7.92 17.31
C GLU A 599 -22.72 -9.04 16.61
N ASN A 600 -22.07 -10.04 16.03
CA ASN A 600 -22.73 -11.17 15.38
C ASN A 600 -23.54 -12.02 16.37
N ILE A 601 -23.07 -12.16 17.61
CA ILE A 601 -23.84 -12.81 18.70
C ILE A 601 -25.08 -11.98 19.01
N GLU A 602 -24.93 -10.66 19.15
CA GLU A 602 -26.04 -9.74 19.46
C GLU A 602 -27.13 -9.76 18.37
N TYR A 603 -26.73 -9.87 17.10
CA TYR A 603 -27.62 -9.80 15.94
C TYR A 603 -27.84 -11.13 15.23
N ALA A 604 -27.53 -12.26 15.89
CA ALA A 604 -27.57 -13.59 15.29
C ALA A 604 -28.92 -13.93 14.62
N ALA A 605 -30.03 -13.38 15.16
CA ALA A 605 -31.37 -13.59 14.63
C ALA A 605 -31.64 -12.89 13.27
N GLU A 606 -30.91 -11.82 12.94
CA GLU A 606 -31.09 -11.05 11.70
C GLU A 606 -30.13 -11.47 10.58
N LEU A 607 -29.00 -12.10 10.91
CA LEU A 607 -27.99 -12.53 9.93
C LEU A 607 -28.56 -13.46 8.83
N PRO A 608 -29.41 -14.47 9.13
CA PRO A 608 -30.01 -15.29 8.08
C PRO A 608 -30.91 -14.49 7.12
N ARG A 609 -31.63 -13.49 7.64
CA ARG A 609 -32.49 -12.61 6.84
C ARG A 609 -31.66 -11.69 5.95
N LEU A 610 -30.58 -11.13 6.49
CA LEU A 610 -29.66 -10.30 5.71
C LEU A 610 -29.05 -11.08 4.55
N ARG A 611 -28.60 -12.33 4.78
CA ARG A 611 -28.06 -13.19 3.71
C ARG A 611 -29.08 -13.53 2.64
N GLU A 612 -30.32 -13.81 3.04
CA GLU A 612 -31.37 -14.05 2.07
C GLU A 612 -31.64 -12.80 1.22
N ALA A 613 -31.65 -11.61 1.84
CA ALA A 613 -31.74 -10.34 1.11
C ALA A 613 -30.57 -10.14 0.14
N GLU A 614 -29.34 -10.43 0.55
CA GLU A 614 -28.14 -10.33 -0.29
C GLU A 614 -28.14 -11.35 -1.43
N ARG A 615 -28.61 -12.57 -1.19
CA ARG A 615 -28.77 -13.61 -2.21
C ARG A 615 -29.77 -13.16 -3.28
N LEU A 616 -30.92 -12.63 -2.86
CA LEU A 616 -31.95 -12.09 -3.76
C LEU A 616 -31.44 -10.85 -4.52
N PHE A 617 -30.69 -9.97 -3.86
CA PHE A 617 -30.07 -8.79 -4.46
C PHE A 617 -29.09 -9.16 -5.56
N THR A 618 -28.21 -10.13 -5.27
CA THR A 618 -27.18 -10.61 -6.22
C THR A 618 -27.83 -11.32 -7.40
N ALA A 619 -28.94 -12.03 -7.18
CA ALA A 619 -29.75 -12.64 -8.24
C ALA A 619 -30.60 -11.63 -9.05
N GLY A 620 -30.46 -10.32 -8.83
CA GLY A 620 -31.23 -9.28 -9.53
C GLY A 620 -32.71 -9.22 -9.13
N ARG A 621 -33.13 -9.95 -8.10
CA ARG A 621 -34.52 -10.03 -7.61
C ARG A 621 -34.81 -8.87 -6.63
N PHE A 622 -34.59 -7.64 -7.09
CA PHE A 622 -34.62 -6.44 -6.25
C PHE A 622 -35.97 -6.19 -5.57
N ARG A 623 -37.10 -6.55 -6.21
CA ARG A 623 -38.44 -6.45 -5.58
C ARG A 623 -38.60 -7.30 -4.33
N GLU A 624 -37.91 -8.44 -4.29
CA GLU A 624 -38.00 -9.39 -3.18
C GLU A 624 -36.92 -9.12 -2.12
N ALA A 625 -35.75 -8.66 -2.53
CA ALA A 625 -34.67 -8.25 -1.63
C ALA A 625 -35.01 -7.00 -0.81
N LEU A 626 -35.65 -6.00 -1.44
CA LEU A 626 -35.94 -4.70 -0.85
C LEU A 626 -36.66 -4.78 0.52
N PRO A 627 -37.83 -5.44 0.67
CA PRO A 627 -38.54 -5.48 1.96
C PRO A 627 -37.75 -6.20 3.06
N ILE A 628 -36.88 -7.14 2.70
CA ILE A 628 -36.02 -7.84 3.67
C ILE A 628 -34.91 -6.91 4.14
N PHE A 629 -34.25 -6.17 3.23
CA PHE A 629 -33.26 -5.17 3.63
C PHE A 629 -33.86 -4.06 4.48
N GLU A 630 -35.05 -3.56 4.16
CA GLU A 630 -35.76 -2.56 4.98
C GLU A 630 -36.03 -3.09 6.40
N SER A 631 -36.56 -4.33 6.51
CA SER A 631 -36.82 -4.96 7.81
C SER A 631 -35.54 -5.17 8.63
N VAL A 632 -34.44 -5.55 7.98
CA VAL A 632 -33.15 -5.78 8.65
C VAL A 632 -32.53 -4.45 9.06
N TYR A 633 -32.62 -3.42 8.21
CA TYR A 633 -32.14 -2.08 8.52
C TYR A 633 -32.88 -1.46 9.71
N GLU A 634 -34.19 -1.69 9.86
CA GLU A 634 -34.94 -1.19 11.02
C GLU A 634 -34.40 -1.71 12.36
N ARG A 635 -33.76 -2.89 12.38
CA ARG A 635 -33.16 -3.45 13.60
C ARG A 635 -31.68 -3.14 13.74
N LEU A 636 -30.92 -3.24 12.64
CA LEU A 636 -29.46 -3.08 12.65
C LEU A 636 -29.01 -1.63 12.54
N LYS A 637 -29.82 -0.77 11.92
CA LYS A 637 -29.52 0.64 11.59
C LYS A 637 -28.12 0.84 10.99
N ARG A 638 -27.64 -0.13 10.20
CA ARG A 638 -26.31 -0.12 9.55
C ARG A 638 -26.35 0.63 8.21
N PRO A 639 -25.54 1.68 8.01
CA PRO A 639 -25.58 2.50 6.79
C PRO A 639 -25.30 1.76 5.48
N LEU A 640 -24.49 0.70 5.49
CA LEU A 640 -24.26 -0.13 4.29
C LEU A 640 -25.51 -0.85 3.79
N ILE A 641 -26.50 -1.10 4.68
CA ILE A 641 -27.78 -1.68 4.29
C ILE A 641 -28.63 -0.62 3.55
N LEU A 642 -28.56 0.65 3.94
CA LEU A 642 -29.19 1.75 3.19
C LEU A 642 -28.66 1.83 1.75
N VAL A 643 -27.37 1.58 1.52
CA VAL A 643 -26.80 1.52 0.16
C VAL A 643 -27.45 0.40 -0.66
N LYS A 644 -27.68 -0.78 -0.06
CA LYS A 644 -28.37 -1.89 -0.73
C LYS A 644 -29.84 -1.55 -1.04
N ILE A 645 -30.55 -0.93 -0.09
CA ILE A 645 -31.92 -0.44 -0.26
C ILE A 645 -31.99 0.61 -1.38
N ALA A 646 -31.07 1.57 -1.38
CA ALA A 646 -30.94 2.59 -2.41
C ALA A 646 -30.72 1.98 -3.79
N ASN A 647 -29.80 1.02 -3.92
CA ASN A 647 -29.53 0.32 -5.16
C ASN A 647 -30.75 -0.49 -5.64
N CYS A 648 -31.50 -1.12 -4.74
CA CYS A 648 -32.78 -1.75 -5.08
C CYS A 648 -33.77 -0.73 -5.66
N HIS A 649 -33.92 0.45 -5.04
CA HIS A 649 -34.81 1.49 -5.57
C HIS A 649 -34.37 1.99 -6.95
N VAL A 650 -33.07 2.25 -7.15
CA VAL A 650 -32.52 2.64 -8.47
C VAL A 650 -32.80 1.56 -9.50
N ALA A 651 -32.55 0.28 -9.19
CA ALA A 651 -32.78 -0.83 -10.11
C ALA A 651 -34.28 -1.03 -10.45
N LEU A 652 -35.17 -0.64 -9.54
CA LEU A 652 -36.62 -0.68 -9.74
C LEU A 652 -37.19 0.58 -10.43
N GLY A 653 -36.33 1.50 -10.88
CA GLY A 653 -36.72 2.74 -11.56
C GLY A 653 -37.07 3.91 -10.63
N ASN A 654 -36.94 3.75 -9.32
CA ASN A 654 -37.20 4.77 -8.30
C ASN A 654 -35.92 5.55 -7.96
N GLU A 655 -35.32 6.21 -8.95
CA GLU A 655 -33.99 6.81 -8.83
C GLU A 655 -33.88 7.92 -7.77
N GLU A 656 -34.90 8.78 -7.64
CA GLU A 656 -34.91 9.86 -6.64
C GLU A 656 -34.90 9.32 -5.21
N ARG A 657 -35.66 8.25 -4.97
CA ARG A 657 -35.70 7.60 -3.66
C ARG A 657 -34.36 6.93 -3.34
N GLY A 658 -33.73 6.32 -4.34
CA GLY A 658 -32.39 5.76 -4.21
C GLY A 658 -31.36 6.82 -3.80
N MET A 659 -31.38 7.99 -4.44
CA MET A 659 -30.46 9.08 -4.09
C MET A 659 -30.70 9.66 -2.70
N ALA A 660 -31.95 9.88 -2.31
CA ALA A 660 -32.27 10.37 -0.97
C ALA A 660 -31.76 9.42 0.13
N LEU A 661 -31.82 8.11 -0.11
CA LEU A 661 -31.31 7.10 0.83
C LEU A 661 -29.77 7.06 0.89
N LEU A 662 -29.08 7.34 -0.22
CA LEU A 662 -27.61 7.45 -0.23
C LEU A 662 -27.14 8.71 0.51
N GLU A 663 -27.84 9.83 0.35
CA GLU A 663 -27.59 11.07 1.09
C GLU A 663 -27.88 10.88 2.59
N GLU A 664 -28.96 10.16 2.95
CA GLU A 664 -29.27 9.77 4.33
C GLU A 664 -28.15 8.90 4.94
N ALA A 665 -27.66 7.90 4.18
CA ALA A 665 -26.54 7.06 4.61
C ALA A 665 -25.27 7.89 4.88
N GLN A 666 -24.98 8.88 4.03
CA GLN A 666 -23.84 9.78 4.21
C GLN A 666 -23.99 10.68 5.46
N GLN A 667 -25.20 11.21 5.70
CA GLN A 667 -25.48 12.11 6.84
C GLN A 667 -25.49 11.39 8.20
N SER A 668 -25.69 10.07 8.21
CA SER A 668 -25.68 9.26 9.44
C SER A 668 -24.30 9.10 10.10
N GLY A 669 -23.25 9.73 9.56
CA GLY A 669 -21.89 9.73 10.11
C GLY A 669 -21.01 8.55 9.66
N ALA A 670 -21.48 7.73 8.73
CA ALA A 670 -20.71 6.64 8.12
C ALA A 670 -20.18 7.03 6.74
N GLU A 671 -19.32 8.05 6.68
CA GLU A 671 -18.60 8.38 5.45
C GLU A 671 -17.61 7.24 5.14
N THR A 672 -18.12 6.20 4.49
CA THR A 672 -17.38 5.02 4.04
C THR A 672 -17.13 5.13 2.55
N THR A 673 -16.05 4.48 2.09
CA THR A 673 -15.66 4.47 0.67
C THR A 673 -16.82 3.99 -0.21
N GLU A 674 -17.55 2.97 0.24
CA GLU A 674 -18.65 2.35 -0.49
C GLU A 674 -19.87 3.27 -0.68
N ILE A 675 -20.18 4.11 0.32
CA ILE A 675 -21.29 5.08 0.24
C ILE A 675 -20.95 6.17 -0.79
N SER A 676 -19.73 6.72 -0.72
CA SER A 676 -19.26 7.74 -1.65
C SER A 676 -19.15 7.19 -3.08
N GLU A 677 -18.65 5.97 -3.26
CA GLU A 677 -18.59 5.28 -4.56
C GLU A 677 -19.98 5.08 -5.17
N ALA A 678 -20.99 4.73 -4.37
CA ALA A 678 -22.36 4.58 -4.83
C ALA A 678 -22.96 5.91 -5.33
N ILE A 679 -22.72 7.01 -4.60
CA ILE A 679 -23.15 8.36 -4.98
C ILE A 679 -22.52 8.79 -6.30
N TYR A 680 -21.19 8.69 -6.43
CA TYR A 680 -20.51 9.12 -7.66
C TYR A 680 -20.81 8.21 -8.86
N ASN A 681 -21.04 6.92 -8.64
CA ASN A 681 -21.51 6.03 -9.70
C ASN A 681 -22.92 6.39 -10.18
N HIS A 682 -23.81 6.86 -9.29
CA HIS A 682 -25.10 7.40 -9.69
C HIS A 682 -24.94 8.68 -10.51
N MET A 683 -24.05 9.61 -10.10
CA MET A 683 -23.76 10.81 -10.87
C MET A 683 -23.23 10.49 -12.29
N LEU A 684 -22.38 9.47 -12.40
CA LEU A 684 -21.87 8.98 -13.69
C LEU A 684 -23.01 8.50 -14.60
N ARG A 685 -23.99 7.76 -14.06
CA ARG A 685 -25.17 7.30 -14.81
C ARG A 685 -26.06 8.46 -15.30
N ARG A 686 -26.10 9.58 -14.57
CA ARG A 686 -26.82 10.81 -14.95
C ARG A 686 -26.08 11.67 -15.97
N GLY A 687 -24.93 11.22 -16.48
CA GLY A 687 -24.11 11.97 -17.44
C GLY A 687 -23.30 13.10 -16.80
N ARG A 688 -23.26 13.21 -15.47
CA ARG A 688 -22.42 14.18 -14.73
C ARG A 688 -20.99 13.64 -14.58
N VAL A 689 -20.35 13.35 -15.72
CA VAL A 689 -19.08 12.60 -15.81
C VAL A 689 -17.96 13.29 -15.01
N ASP A 690 -17.79 14.60 -15.17
CA ASP A 690 -16.67 15.34 -14.54
C ASP A 690 -16.78 15.39 -13.01
N GLN A 691 -18.01 15.42 -12.49
CA GLN A 691 -18.25 15.43 -11.04
C GLN A 691 -18.06 14.04 -10.44
N ALA A 692 -18.49 13.00 -11.15
CA ALA A 692 -18.20 11.62 -10.75
C ALA A 692 -16.69 11.36 -10.74
N GLU A 693 -15.97 11.83 -11.76
CA GLU A 693 -14.51 11.72 -11.83
C GLU A 693 -13.81 12.44 -10.67
N ALA A 694 -14.19 13.68 -10.38
CA ALA A 694 -13.65 14.42 -9.24
C ALA A 694 -13.91 13.68 -7.92
N GLY A 695 -15.11 13.12 -7.77
CA GLY A 695 -15.49 12.32 -6.61
C GLY A 695 -14.64 11.05 -6.44
N PHE A 696 -14.49 10.24 -7.49
CA PHE A 696 -13.65 9.03 -7.43
C PHE A 696 -12.17 9.36 -7.19
N ASN A 697 -11.65 10.44 -7.76
CA ASN A 697 -10.29 10.89 -7.45
C ASN A 697 -10.12 11.32 -5.98
N SER A 698 -11.13 11.98 -5.40
CA SER A 698 -11.12 12.34 -3.98
C SER A 698 -11.10 11.10 -3.08
N ILE A 699 -11.81 10.03 -3.44
CA ILE A 699 -11.78 8.76 -2.72
C ILE A 699 -10.38 8.13 -2.79
N ILE A 700 -9.76 8.09 -3.97
CA ILE A 700 -8.42 7.50 -4.12
C ILE A 700 -7.35 8.30 -3.35
N ALA A 701 -7.54 9.62 -3.23
CA ALA A 701 -6.63 10.47 -2.46
C ALA A 701 -6.63 10.12 -0.96
N SER A 702 -7.76 9.69 -0.39
CA SER A 702 -7.87 9.28 1.01
C SER A 702 -7.72 7.76 1.23
N ASN A 703 -8.09 6.95 0.24
CA ASN A 703 -8.00 5.49 0.25
C ASN A 703 -7.43 4.98 -1.08
N GLN A 704 -6.11 4.75 -1.09
CA GLN A 704 -5.42 4.30 -2.31
C GLN A 704 -5.87 2.91 -2.79
N GLU A 705 -6.40 2.08 -1.89
CA GLU A 705 -6.82 0.69 -2.15
C GLU A 705 -8.26 0.57 -2.68
N ALA A 706 -8.94 1.70 -2.93
CA ALA A 706 -10.32 1.74 -3.43
C ALA A 706 -10.43 1.21 -4.88
N TYR A 707 -10.40 -0.13 -5.04
CA TYR A 707 -10.34 -0.81 -6.34
C TYR A 707 -11.53 -0.47 -7.25
N TYR A 708 -12.72 -0.25 -6.69
CA TYR A 708 -13.91 0.08 -7.47
C TYR A 708 -13.86 1.52 -8.01
N SER A 709 -13.32 2.46 -7.23
CA SER A 709 -13.00 3.81 -7.69
C SER A 709 -11.99 3.82 -8.83
N HIS A 710 -10.89 3.05 -8.73
CA HIS A 710 -9.94 2.88 -9.84
C HIS A 710 -10.64 2.32 -11.08
N TYR A 711 -11.44 1.27 -10.94
CA TYR A 711 -12.22 0.71 -12.04
C TYR A 711 -13.15 1.75 -12.68
N LYS A 712 -13.86 2.56 -11.90
CA LYS A 712 -14.77 3.58 -12.43
C LYS A 712 -14.04 4.72 -13.14
N LEU A 713 -12.87 5.13 -12.66
CA LEU A 713 -12.01 6.04 -13.41
C LEU A 713 -11.56 5.43 -14.73
N GLY A 714 -11.17 4.15 -14.74
CA GLY A 714 -10.87 3.43 -15.98
C GLY A 714 -12.06 3.41 -16.96
N VAL A 715 -13.29 3.20 -16.46
CA VAL A 715 -14.52 3.28 -17.27
C VAL A 715 -14.75 4.69 -17.82
N ILE A 716 -14.51 5.74 -17.02
CA ILE A 716 -14.61 7.14 -17.48
C ILE A 716 -13.61 7.41 -18.61
N ARG A 717 -12.38 6.89 -18.50
CA ARG A 717 -11.36 6.98 -19.55
C ARG A 717 -11.78 6.22 -20.81
N LEU A 718 -12.34 5.01 -20.67
CA LEU A 718 -12.93 4.26 -21.79
C LEU A 718 -14.06 5.03 -22.49
N MET A 719 -14.96 5.68 -21.73
CA MET A 719 -16.04 6.49 -22.30
C MET A 719 -15.51 7.67 -23.12
N ARG A 720 -14.35 8.24 -22.72
CA ARG A 720 -13.63 9.28 -23.46
C ARG A 720 -12.74 8.72 -24.59
N LYS A 721 -12.73 7.41 -24.82
CA LYS A 721 -11.88 6.68 -25.78
C LYS A 721 -10.37 6.81 -25.49
N GLU A 722 -10.02 7.05 -24.22
CA GLU A 722 -8.64 7.12 -23.73
C GLU A 722 -8.20 5.71 -23.26
N TYR A 723 -7.91 4.81 -24.20
CA TYR A 723 -7.70 3.39 -23.90
C TYR A 723 -6.45 3.10 -23.06
N ALA A 724 -5.29 3.70 -23.37
CA ALA A 724 -4.06 3.46 -22.62
C ALA A 724 -4.17 3.94 -21.15
N PRO A 725 -4.66 5.15 -20.86
CA PRO A 725 -4.94 5.56 -19.47
C PRO A 725 -5.95 4.66 -18.76
N ALA A 726 -6.96 4.15 -19.48
CA ALA A 726 -7.94 3.24 -18.89
C ALA A 726 -7.29 1.94 -18.39
N ILE A 727 -6.35 1.38 -19.15
CA ILE A 727 -5.61 0.15 -18.78
C ILE A 727 -4.89 0.35 -17.44
N GLU A 728 -4.21 1.48 -17.22
CA GLU A 728 -3.51 1.74 -15.96
C GLU A 728 -4.44 1.72 -14.74
N PHE A 729 -5.64 2.29 -14.89
CA PHE A 729 -6.64 2.28 -13.83
C PHE A 729 -7.21 0.87 -13.57
N PHE A 730 -7.41 0.06 -14.62
CA PHE A 730 -7.83 -1.33 -14.45
C PHE A 730 -6.72 -2.20 -13.83
N ASP A 731 -5.46 -1.96 -14.19
CA ASP A 731 -4.31 -2.63 -13.57
C ASP A 731 -4.28 -2.35 -12.07
N ARG A 732 -4.46 -1.09 -11.67
CA ARG A 732 -4.55 -0.71 -10.26
C ARG A 732 -5.73 -1.39 -9.56
N ALA A 733 -6.92 -1.39 -10.18
CA ALA A 733 -8.07 -2.09 -9.63
C ALA A 733 -7.80 -3.58 -9.39
N LEU A 734 -7.06 -4.23 -10.31
CA LEU A 734 -6.71 -5.66 -10.22
C LEU A 734 -5.54 -5.96 -9.30
N VAL A 735 -4.65 -5.00 -9.04
CA VAL A 735 -3.65 -5.11 -7.96
C VAL A 735 -4.34 -5.24 -6.61
N TYR A 736 -5.35 -4.40 -6.35
CA TYR A 736 -6.06 -4.40 -5.07
C TYR A 736 -7.14 -5.49 -4.98
N LYS A 737 -7.79 -5.84 -6.10
CA LYS A 737 -8.77 -6.92 -6.16
C LYS A 737 -8.57 -7.82 -7.37
N PRO A 738 -7.70 -8.85 -7.26
CA PRO A 738 -7.34 -9.71 -8.38
C PRO A 738 -8.48 -10.55 -8.95
N ASP A 739 -9.57 -10.77 -8.22
CA ASP A 739 -10.76 -11.54 -8.63
C ASP A 739 -11.91 -10.68 -9.17
N PHE A 740 -11.65 -9.39 -9.44
CA PHE A 740 -12.67 -8.47 -9.91
C PHE A 740 -12.95 -8.60 -11.42
N THR A 741 -13.81 -9.54 -11.80
CA THR A 741 -14.21 -9.84 -13.19
C THR A 741 -14.52 -8.62 -14.05
N PRO A 742 -15.27 -7.58 -13.58
CA PRO A 742 -15.56 -6.41 -14.40
C PRO A 742 -14.33 -5.64 -14.89
N ALA A 743 -13.24 -5.62 -14.11
CA ALA A 743 -12.01 -4.94 -14.52
C ALA A 743 -11.27 -5.69 -15.62
N TYR A 744 -11.27 -7.04 -15.62
CA TYR A 744 -10.73 -7.83 -16.74
C TYR A 744 -11.52 -7.58 -18.02
N LEU A 745 -12.86 -7.53 -17.94
CA LEU A 745 -13.71 -7.22 -19.10
C LEU A 745 -13.42 -5.83 -19.67
N ALA A 746 -13.43 -4.81 -18.81
CA ALA A 746 -13.18 -3.44 -19.25
C ALA A 746 -11.74 -3.25 -19.78
N ARG A 747 -10.75 -3.92 -19.18
CA ARG A 747 -9.36 -3.93 -19.65
C ARG A 747 -9.21 -4.67 -20.98
N GLY A 748 -9.94 -5.77 -21.19
CA GLY A 748 -10.02 -6.47 -22.48
C GLY A 748 -10.57 -5.56 -23.58
N VAL A 749 -11.63 -4.80 -23.30
CA VAL A 749 -12.16 -3.77 -24.22
C VAL A 749 -11.11 -2.67 -24.48
N ALA A 750 -10.38 -2.24 -23.45
CA ALA A 750 -9.32 -1.23 -23.60
C ALA A 750 -8.16 -1.71 -24.48
N PHE A 751 -7.66 -2.93 -24.26
CA PHE A 751 -6.61 -3.55 -25.10
C PHE A 751 -7.08 -3.76 -26.54
N TYR A 752 -8.35 -4.11 -26.74
CA TYR A 752 -8.91 -4.19 -28.09
C TYR A 752 -8.89 -2.82 -28.76
N GLY A 753 -9.26 -1.76 -28.03
CA GLY A 753 -9.19 -0.37 -28.49
C GLY A 753 -7.77 0.13 -28.81
N THR A 754 -6.73 -0.41 -28.18
CA THR A 754 -5.32 -0.11 -28.51
C THR A 754 -4.76 -0.96 -29.67
N GLY A 755 -5.52 -1.94 -30.17
CA GLY A 755 -5.09 -2.89 -31.20
C GLY A 755 -4.28 -4.07 -30.67
N GLU A 756 -4.21 -4.26 -29.34
CA GLU A 756 -3.53 -5.40 -28.69
C GLU A 756 -4.46 -6.62 -28.60
N THR A 757 -4.85 -7.16 -29.76
CA THR A 757 -5.89 -8.21 -29.91
C THR A 757 -5.60 -9.48 -29.09
N ASP A 758 -4.36 -9.93 -29.04
CA ASP A 758 -3.95 -11.11 -28.25
C ASP A 758 -4.08 -10.90 -26.73
N ARG A 759 -3.92 -9.67 -26.24
CA ARG A 759 -4.14 -9.36 -24.83
C ARG A 759 -5.64 -9.25 -24.56
N ALA A 760 -6.38 -8.58 -25.42
CA ALA A 760 -7.83 -8.47 -25.31
C ALA A 760 -8.51 -9.84 -25.17
N ARG A 761 -8.17 -10.79 -26.04
CA ARG A 761 -8.67 -12.18 -25.97
C ARG A 761 -8.39 -12.83 -24.62
N ARG A 762 -7.13 -12.76 -24.15
CA ARG A 762 -6.72 -13.38 -22.88
C ARG A 762 -7.46 -12.78 -21.69
N GLU A 763 -7.73 -11.48 -21.71
CA GLU A 763 -8.50 -10.81 -20.66
C GLU A 763 -9.96 -11.27 -20.63
N PHE A 764 -10.60 -11.42 -21.79
CA PHE A 764 -11.96 -11.97 -21.88
C PHE A 764 -12.03 -13.43 -21.43
N GLU A 765 -11.05 -14.26 -21.83
CA GLU A 765 -10.93 -15.65 -21.36
C GLU A 765 -10.65 -15.73 -19.85
N GLU A 766 -9.85 -14.82 -19.31
CA GLU A 766 -9.58 -14.73 -17.87
C GLU A 766 -10.85 -14.37 -17.11
N ALA A 767 -11.62 -13.39 -17.59
CA ALA A 767 -12.89 -13.02 -16.98
C ALA A 767 -13.84 -14.23 -16.90
N LEU A 768 -13.96 -15.01 -17.98
CA LEU A 768 -14.78 -16.22 -18.03
C LEU A 768 -14.22 -17.36 -17.16
N ARG A 769 -12.89 -17.40 -16.94
CA ARG A 769 -12.28 -18.37 -16.02
C ARG A 769 -12.66 -18.07 -14.57
N ARG A 770 -12.79 -16.79 -14.21
CA ARG A 770 -13.18 -16.34 -12.86
C ARG A 770 -14.66 -16.53 -12.61
N ASP A 771 -15.48 -16.15 -13.58
CA ASP A 771 -16.92 -16.38 -13.54
C ASP A 771 -17.38 -17.03 -14.85
N ARG A 772 -17.63 -18.34 -14.77
CA ARG A 772 -18.01 -19.16 -15.93
C ARG A 772 -19.42 -18.86 -16.43
N GLU A 773 -20.27 -18.26 -15.60
CA GLU A 773 -21.65 -17.95 -15.94
C GLU A 773 -21.85 -16.47 -16.29
N ASP A 774 -20.77 -15.68 -16.34
CA ASP A 774 -20.84 -14.25 -16.67
C ASP A 774 -21.25 -14.05 -18.13
N VAL A 775 -22.48 -13.54 -18.29
CA VAL A 775 -23.14 -13.29 -19.57
C VAL A 775 -22.39 -12.21 -20.37
N LEU A 776 -21.84 -11.18 -19.71
CA LEU A 776 -21.12 -10.09 -20.37
C LEU A 776 -19.72 -10.52 -20.81
N ALA A 777 -19.06 -11.41 -20.07
CA ALA A 777 -17.78 -11.99 -20.45
C ALA A 777 -17.92 -12.84 -21.72
N SER A 778 -18.89 -13.75 -21.72
CA SER A 778 -19.21 -14.57 -22.88
C SER A 778 -19.61 -13.71 -24.08
N PHE A 779 -20.41 -12.66 -23.87
CA PHE A 779 -20.82 -11.76 -24.95
C PHE A 779 -19.64 -10.99 -25.55
N ASN A 780 -18.78 -10.37 -24.73
CA ASN A 780 -17.62 -9.61 -25.22
C ASN A 780 -16.61 -10.52 -25.94
N LEU A 781 -16.41 -11.76 -25.48
CA LEU A 781 -15.59 -12.73 -26.19
C LEU A 781 -16.20 -13.12 -27.55
N GLY A 782 -17.52 -13.32 -27.60
CA GLY A 782 -18.22 -13.55 -28.85
C GLY A 782 -18.11 -12.37 -29.82
N VAL A 783 -18.25 -11.13 -29.33
CA VAL A 783 -18.08 -9.90 -30.13
C VAL A 783 -16.64 -9.74 -30.60
N PHE A 784 -15.65 -10.10 -29.78
CA PHE A 784 -14.24 -10.12 -30.18
C PHE A 784 -14.03 -11.05 -31.38
N PHE A 785 -14.46 -12.31 -31.29
CA PHE A 785 -14.32 -13.26 -32.41
C PHE A 785 -15.12 -12.82 -33.64
N PHE A 786 -16.27 -12.20 -33.43
CA PHE A 786 -17.09 -11.66 -34.51
C PHE A 786 -16.34 -10.55 -35.28
N ASN A 787 -15.70 -9.61 -34.56
CA ASN A 787 -14.96 -8.52 -35.17
C ASN A 787 -13.66 -8.97 -35.84
N GLU A 788 -13.02 -10.03 -35.34
CA GLU A 788 -11.84 -10.66 -35.95
C GLU A 788 -12.21 -11.63 -37.12
N GLU A 789 -13.44 -11.56 -37.62
CA GLU A 789 -13.98 -12.38 -38.71
C GLU A 789 -13.97 -13.90 -38.43
N MET A 790 -13.82 -14.31 -37.17
CA MET A 790 -13.85 -15.71 -36.71
C MET A 790 -15.29 -16.17 -36.44
N LEU A 791 -16.11 -16.15 -37.48
CA LEU A 791 -17.58 -16.28 -37.38
C LEU A 791 -18.06 -17.60 -36.75
N ASP A 792 -17.36 -18.72 -36.97
CA ASP A 792 -17.76 -20.02 -36.39
C ASP A 792 -17.62 -20.03 -34.86
N GLN A 793 -16.55 -19.43 -34.34
CA GLN A 793 -16.29 -19.33 -32.91
C GLN A 793 -17.27 -18.36 -32.25
N ALA A 794 -17.48 -17.19 -32.89
CA ALA A 794 -18.48 -16.23 -32.45
C ALA A 794 -19.88 -16.84 -32.40
N LYS A 795 -20.27 -17.57 -33.45
CA LYS A 795 -21.55 -18.28 -33.52
C LYS A 795 -21.69 -19.31 -32.41
N SER A 796 -20.66 -20.12 -32.16
CA SER A 796 -20.67 -21.11 -31.07
C SER A 796 -20.91 -20.43 -29.72
N ILE A 797 -20.12 -19.40 -29.41
CA ILE A 797 -20.22 -18.68 -28.13
C ILE A 797 -21.58 -18.02 -27.95
N PHE A 798 -22.09 -17.33 -28.96
CA PHE A 798 -23.40 -16.71 -28.85
C PHE A 798 -24.53 -17.76 -28.75
N THR A 799 -24.39 -18.93 -29.40
CA THR A 799 -25.38 -20.02 -29.28
C THR A 799 -25.42 -20.54 -27.85
N ASP A 800 -24.26 -20.83 -27.25
CA ASP A 800 -24.15 -21.27 -25.87
C ASP A 800 -24.69 -20.21 -24.90
N LEU A 801 -24.39 -18.93 -25.15
CA LEU A 801 -24.85 -17.82 -24.35
C LEU A 801 -26.37 -17.65 -24.40
N VAL A 802 -26.99 -17.82 -25.57
CA VAL A 802 -28.45 -17.73 -25.72
C VAL A 802 -29.17 -18.91 -25.07
N ALA A 803 -28.54 -20.09 -25.03
CA ALA A 803 -29.04 -21.24 -24.30
C ALA A 803 -28.98 -21.03 -22.77
N ALA A 804 -27.88 -20.44 -22.28
CA ALA A 804 -27.67 -20.16 -20.86
C ALA A 804 -28.49 -18.95 -20.35
N ALA A 805 -28.63 -17.91 -21.18
CA ALA A 805 -29.35 -16.66 -20.85
C ALA A 805 -30.41 -16.33 -21.91
N PRO A 806 -31.58 -16.99 -21.87
CA PRO A 806 -32.62 -16.83 -22.88
C PRO A 806 -33.32 -15.47 -22.91
N ASP A 807 -32.99 -14.52 -22.04
CA ASP A 807 -33.55 -13.16 -22.11
C ASP A 807 -32.49 -12.12 -22.51
N PHE A 808 -31.26 -12.55 -22.84
CA PHE A 808 -30.19 -11.65 -23.26
C PHE A 808 -30.30 -11.33 -24.77
N ALA A 809 -30.96 -10.22 -25.10
CA ALA A 809 -31.29 -9.85 -26.48
C ALA A 809 -30.08 -9.54 -27.37
N ASP A 810 -29.00 -8.99 -26.82
CA ASP A 810 -27.84 -8.54 -27.61
C ASP A 810 -27.09 -9.72 -28.27
N ALA A 811 -26.95 -10.85 -27.58
CA ALA A 811 -26.33 -12.06 -28.15
C ALA A 811 -27.18 -12.65 -29.30
N ARG A 812 -28.50 -12.63 -29.15
CA ARG A 812 -29.42 -13.05 -30.23
C ARG A 812 -29.35 -12.14 -31.44
N TYR A 813 -29.21 -10.84 -31.21
CA TYR A 813 -29.04 -9.87 -32.28
C TYR A 813 -27.77 -10.16 -33.10
N GLN A 814 -26.66 -10.48 -32.43
CA GLN A 814 -25.42 -10.90 -33.10
C GLN A 814 -25.57 -12.22 -33.86
N LEU A 815 -26.22 -13.23 -33.28
CA LEU A 815 -26.52 -14.48 -33.99
C LEU A 815 -27.37 -14.25 -35.23
N SER A 816 -28.42 -13.42 -35.11
CA SER A 816 -29.29 -13.07 -36.23
C SER A 816 -28.47 -12.48 -37.38
N TYR A 817 -27.53 -11.59 -37.08
CA TYR A 817 -26.64 -11.02 -38.08
C TYR A 817 -25.71 -12.08 -38.71
N ILE A 818 -25.13 -12.99 -37.92
CA ILE A 818 -24.27 -14.08 -38.44
C ILE A 818 -25.07 -14.98 -39.40
N TYR A 819 -26.29 -15.38 -39.04
CA TYR A 819 -27.15 -16.18 -39.91
C TYR A 819 -27.58 -15.42 -41.17
N PHE A 820 -27.87 -14.12 -41.04
CA PHE A 820 -28.19 -13.25 -42.18
C PHE A 820 -27.03 -13.16 -43.19
N GLN A 821 -25.79 -13.05 -42.70
CA GLN A 821 -24.58 -13.08 -43.53
C GLN A 821 -24.40 -14.45 -44.21
N ALA A 822 -24.63 -15.54 -43.47
CA ALA A 822 -24.59 -16.90 -44.01
C ALA A 822 -25.71 -17.21 -45.03
N GLY A 823 -26.72 -16.34 -45.15
CA GLY A 823 -27.86 -16.50 -46.06
C GLY A 823 -29.00 -17.36 -45.51
N ASP A 824 -28.89 -17.83 -44.26
CA ASP A 824 -29.94 -18.57 -43.56
C ASP A 824 -30.96 -17.57 -42.97
N LEU A 825 -31.85 -17.08 -43.84
CA LEU A 825 -32.81 -16.03 -43.50
C LEU A 825 -33.87 -16.49 -42.48
N ASP A 826 -34.12 -17.80 -42.37
CA ASP A 826 -35.11 -18.35 -41.46
C ASP A 826 -34.60 -18.31 -40.01
N GLN A 827 -33.37 -18.77 -39.78
CA GLN A 827 -32.72 -18.65 -38.46
C GLN A 827 -32.45 -17.19 -38.09
N ALA A 828 -32.08 -16.35 -39.06
CA ALA A 828 -31.90 -14.92 -38.83
C ALA A 828 -33.21 -14.26 -38.34
N GLU A 829 -34.33 -14.55 -38.99
CA GLU A 829 -35.66 -14.03 -38.62
C GLU A 829 -36.16 -14.58 -37.28
N GLU A 830 -35.91 -15.85 -36.97
CA GLU A 830 -36.28 -16.45 -35.68
C GLU A 830 -35.62 -15.71 -34.51
N HIS A 831 -34.30 -15.51 -34.58
CA HIS A 831 -33.55 -14.82 -33.53
C HIS A 831 -33.97 -13.36 -33.35
N ILE A 832 -34.20 -12.62 -34.44
CA ILE A 832 -34.59 -11.20 -34.35
C ILE A 832 -36.01 -11.02 -33.80
N ARG A 833 -36.95 -11.90 -34.14
CA ARG A 833 -38.29 -11.89 -33.55
C ARG A 833 -38.23 -12.12 -32.04
N ARG A 834 -37.34 -13.01 -31.59
CA ARG A 834 -37.13 -13.21 -30.15
C ARG A 834 -36.51 -11.99 -29.48
N CYS A 835 -35.63 -11.23 -30.15
CA CYS A 835 -35.16 -9.94 -29.63
C CYS A 835 -36.32 -8.95 -29.44
N ILE A 836 -37.24 -8.89 -30.41
CA ILE A 836 -38.45 -8.04 -30.33
C ILE A 836 -39.35 -8.45 -29.16
N ASP A 837 -39.54 -9.75 -28.92
CA ASP A 837 -40.31 -10.26 -27.78
C ASP A 837 -39.71 -9.83 -26.42
N ILE A 838 -38.38 -9.76 -26.34
CA ILE A 838 -37.66 -9.39 -25.11
C ILE A 838 -37.74 -7.88 -24.88
N LYS A 839 -37.49 -7.09 -25.93
CA LYS A 839 -37.46 -5.62 -25.83
C LYS A 839 -37.84 -5.00 -27.17
N GLU A 840 -38.82 -4.10 -27.12
CA GLU A 840 -39.14 -3.22 -28.25
C GLU A 840 -37.99 -2.21 -28.48
N ASP A 841 -37.30 -2.32 -29.62
CA ASP A 841 -36.21 -1.44 -30.03
C ASP A 841 -36.24 -1.28 -31.55
N ALA A 842 -36.18 -0.04 -32.04
CA ALA A 842 -36.26 0.25 -33.46
C ALA A 842 -35.19 -0.49 -34.29
N ARG A 843 -34.02 -0.79 -33.70
CA ARG A 843 -32.95 -1.56 -34.35
C ARG A 843 -33.40 -2.96 -34.74
N TYR A 844 -34.16 -3.64 -33.88
CA TYR A 844 -34.58 -5.02 -34.12
C TYR A 844 -35.66 -5.11 -35.19
N TYR A 845 -36.62 -4.19 -35.17
CA TYR A 845 -37.64 -4.09 -36.21
C TYR A 845 -37.01 -3.75 -37.57
N TYR A 846 -36.02 -2.86 -37.59
CA TYR A 846 -35.32 -2.52 -38.82
C TYR A 846 -34.47 -3.69 -39.34
N ALA A 847 -33.77 -4.43 -38.48
CA ALA A 847 -33.03 -5.63 -38.85
C ALA A 847 -33.96 -6.73 -39.42
N LEU A 848 -35.15 -6.90 -38.84
CA LEU A 848 -36.19 -7.79 -39.39
C LEU A 848 -36.60 -7.36 -40.81
N SER A 849 -36.76 -6.06 -41.05
CA SER A 849 -37.06 -5.53 -42.38
C SER A 849 -35.95 -5.85 -43.39
N LEU A 850 -34.68 -5.71 -43.00
CA LEU A 850 -33.54 -6.07 -43.86
C LEU A 850 -33.49 -7.58 -44.18
N ILE A 851 -33.83 -8.44 -43.23
CA ILE A 851 -33.92 -9.90 -43.46
C ILE A 851 -35.00 -10.21 -44.50
N ARG A 852 -36.18 -9.59 -44.35
CA ARG A 852 -37.29 -9.75 -45.31
C ARG A 852 -36.97 -9.11 -46.66
N GLU A 853 -36.20 -8.03 -46.69
CA GLU A 853 -35.74 -7.37 -47.92
C GLU A 853 -34.91 -8.35 -48.76
N LYS A 854 -33.90 -8.97 -48.14
CA LYS A 854 -33.07 -9.99 -48.79
C LYS A 854 -33.88 -11.20 -49.27
N ARG A 855 -34.93 -11.59 -48.54
CA ARG A 855 -35.86 -12.65 -48.97
C ARG A 855 -36.68 -12.24 -50.20
N TYR A 856 -37.18 -11.01 -50.24
CA TYR A 856 -37.90 -10.46 -51.39
C TYR A 856 -36.99 -10.32 -52.62
N GLU A 857 -35.74 -9.88 -52.45
CA GLU A 857 -34.76 -9.81 -53.54
C GLU A 857 -34.47 -11.19 -54.14
N ALA A 858 -34.35 -12.22 -53.31
CA ALA A 858 -34.18 -13.60 -53.76
C ALA A 858 -35.44 -14.16 -54.44
N GLN A 859 -36.63 -13.79 -53.96
CA GLN A 859 -37.92 -14.29 -54.44
C GLN A 859 -38.97 -13.18 -54.46
N ARG A 860 -39.10 -12.50 -55.62
CA ARG A 860 -40.02 -11.37 -55.85
C ARG A 860 -41.49 -11.79 -55.99
N THR A 861 -42.03 -12.48 -54.99
CA THR A 861 -43.45 -12.87 -54.92
C THR A 861 -44.29 -11.74 -54.29
N PRO A 862 -45.60 -11.66 -54.61
CA PRO A 862 -46.50 -10.69 -53.98
C PRO A 862 -46.56 -10.80 -52.45
N ASP A 863 -46.47 -12.03 -51.93
CA ASP A 863 -46.50 -12.30 -50.48
C ASP A 863 -45.24 -11.76 -49.79
N ASN A 864 -44.06 -11.95 -50.41
CA ASN A 864 -42.80 -11.40 -49.88
C ASN A 864 -42.79 -9.87 -49.94
N ALA A 865 -43.34 -9.27 -51.01
CA ALA A 865 -43.51 -7.82 -51.11
C ALA A 865 -44.47 -7.26 -50.05
N ALA A 866 -45.56 -7.97 -49.73
CA ALA A 866 -46.49 -7.59 -48.67
C ALA A 866 -45.82 -7.69 -47.28
N SER A 867 -45.13 -8.80 -47.01
CA SER A 867 -44.41 -9.03 -45.75
C SER A 867 -43.28 -8.02 -45.51
N LEU A 868 -42.58 -7.61 -46.58
CA LEU A 868 -41.55 -6.58 -46.52
C LEU A 868 -42.13 -5.20 -46.23
N ARG A 869 -43.24 -4.84 -46.89
CA ARG A 869 -43.96 -3.58 -46.62
C ARG A 869 -44.43 -3.51 -45.17
N GLU A 870 -45.04 -4.56 -44.65
CA GLU A 870 -45.47 -4.62 -43.26
C GLU A 870 -44.30 -4.36 -42.30
N ALA A 871 -43.14 -4.97 -42.54
CA ALA A 871 -41.98 -4.83 -41.66
C ALA A 871 -41.43 -3.40 -41.63
N TYR A 872 -41.24 -2.74 -42.78
CA TYR A 872 -40.80 -1.34 -42.80
C TYR A 872 -41.88 -0.39 -42.27
N GLN A 873 -43.17 -0.68 -42.49
CA GLN A 873 -44.26 0.13 -41.97
C GLN A 873 -44.30 0.09 -40.44
N GLU A 874 -44.02 -1.06 -39.83
CA GLU A 874 -43.94 -1.20 -38.37
C GLU A 874 -42.81 -0.35 -37.78
N VAL A 875 -41.65 -0.26 -38.44
CA VAL A 875 -40.57 0.65 -38.01
C VAL A 875 -41.05 2.10 -38.01
N VAL A 876 -41.72 2.53 -39.07
CA VAL A 876 -42.19 3.91 -39.25
C VAL A 876 -43.31 4.27 -38.26
N ASN A 877 -44.23 3.33 -38.01
CA ASN A 877 -45.39 3.56 -37.16
C ASN A 877 -45.03 3.55 -35.67
N ARG A 878 -44.22 2.58 -35.24
CA ARG A 878 -43.86 2.44 -33.82
C ARG A 878 -42.74 3.38 -33.40
N PHE A 879 -41.81 3.68 -34.30
CA PHE A 879 -40.62 4.47 -33.99
C PHE A 879 -40.42 5.62 -34.98
N PRO A 880 -41.39 6.55 -35.10
CA PRO A 880 -41.38 7.60 -36.13
C PRO A 880 -40.18 8.56 -36.07
N ASP A 881 -39.57 8.69 -34.89
CA ASP A 881 -38.41 9.55 -34.61
C ASP A 881 -37.07 8.80 -34.63
N SER A 882 -37.09 7.50 -34.91
CA SER A 882 -35.88 6.68 -35.00
C SER A 882 -35.04 7.04 -36.23
N PRO A 883 -33.69 6.98 -36.15
CA PRO A 883 -32.83 7.14 -37.33
C PRO A 883 -33.15 6.12 -38.45
N PHE A 884 -33.77 4.99 -38.13
CA PHE A 884 -34.18 3.95 -39.10
C PHE A 884 -35.51 4.25 -39.79
N ALA A 885 -36.33 5.15 -39.26
CA ALA A 885 -37.64 5.46 -39.81
C ALA A 885 -37.54 6.19 -41.15
N GLN A 886 -36.53 7.04 -41.32
CA GLN A 886 -36.30 7.75 -42.58
C GLN A 886 -35.93 6.79 -43.72
N ASP A 887 -34.99 5.87 -43.48
CA ASP A 887 -34.63 4.85 -44.47
C ASP A 887 -35.82 3.92 -44.76
N SER A 888 -36.53 3.47 -43.72
CA SER A 888 -37.71 2.62 -43.88
C SER A 888 -38.80 3.28 -44.73
N ARG A 889 -39.03 4.59 -44.57
CA ARG A 889 -39.95 5.36 -45.44
C ARG A 889 -39.47 5.35 -46.88
N GLN A 890 -38.17 5.53 -47.12
CA GLN A 890 -37.60 5.51 -48.46
C GLN A 890 -37.74 4.13 -49.11
N LYS A 891 -37.46 3.06 -48.37
CA LYS A 891 -37.60 1.68 -48.82
C LYS A 891 -39.05 1.34 -49.15
N LEU A 892 -40.01 1.76 -48.33
CA LEU A 892 -41.45 1.58 -48.59
C LEU A 892 -41.89 2.16 -49.95
N LEU A 893 -41.33 3.31 -50.34
CA LEU A 893 -41.63 3.93 -51.65
C LEU A 893 -41.17 3.07 -52.82
N THR A 894 -40.11 2.28 -52.66
CA THR A 894 -39.56 1.41 -53.73
C THR A 894 -40.25 0.05 -53.85
N ILE A 895 -40.99 -0.40 -52.83
CA ILE A 895 -41.63 -1.73 -52.78
C ILE A 895 -43.08 -1.69 -53.30
N MET A 896 -43.59 -0.52 -53.69
CA MET A 896 -44.92 -0.39 -54.29
C MET A 896 -44.88 -0.73 -55.79
N PRO A 897 -45.56 -1.78 -56.26
CA PRO A 897 -45.93 -1.85 -57.67
C PRO A 897 -47.06 -0.85 -57.91
N ASP A 898 -46.92 -0.01 -58.94
CA ASP A 898 -47.93 0.89 -59.51
C ASP A 898 -48.26 2.24 -58.84
N THR A 899 -47.40 2.80 -57.99
CA THR A 899 -47.48 4.25 -57.67
C THR A 899 -46.76 5.06 -58.72
N ARG A 900 -47.43 5.26 -59.85
CA ARG A 900 -47.09 6.32 -60.81
C ARG A 900 -47.04 7.66 -60.09
N LEU A 901 -45.94 8.37 -60.30
CA LEU A 901 -45.75 9.72 -59.81
C LEU A 901 -46.79 10.65 -60.42
N VAL A 902 -47.46 11.45 -59.58
CA VAL A 902 -48.11 12.68 -60.04
C VAL A 902 -47.76 13.77 -59.04
N GLN A 903 -46.78 14.61 -59.44
CA GLN A 903 -46.37 15.94 -58.96
C GLN A 903 -46.86 16.47 -57.58
N PRO A 904 -45.98 17.03 -56.73
CA PRO A 904 -46.41 17.95 -55.67
C PRO A 904 -46.90 19.27 -56.29
N TYR A 905 -48.22 19.47 -56.38
CA TYR A 905 -48.81 20.73 -56.84
C TYR A 905 -48.70 21.81 -55.75
N ARG A 906 -48.07 22.95 -56.07
CA ARG A 906 -47.94 24.11 -55.17
C ARG A 906 -48.85 25.25 -55.65
N LEU A 907 -49.99 25.45 -55.00
CA LEU A 907 -50.83 26.63 -55.23
C LEU A 907 -50.34 27.79 -54.36
N VAL A 908 -49.78 28.82 -54.99
CA VAL A 908 -49.52 30.12 -54.36
C VAL A 908 -50.70 31.03 -54.63
N GLY A 909 -51.68 31.04 -53.73
CA GLY A 909 -52.84 31.95 -53.77
C GLY A 909 -54.17 31.30 -53.35
N PRO A 910 -55.25 32.09 -53.22
CA PRO A 910 -56.55 31.61 -52.74
C PRO A 910 -57.15 30.57 -53.70
N ALA A 911 -56.93 29.30 -53.38
CA ALA A 911 -57.37 28.16 -54.17
C ALA A 911 -58.88 27.92 -54.01
N ARG A 912 -59.68 28.50 -54.90
CA ARG A 912 -61.09 28.09 -55.04
C ARG A 912 -61.21 27.12 -56.21
N ASN A 913 -61.68 25.91 -55.92
CA ASN A 913 -62.09 24.88 -56.90
C ASN A 913 -60.97 24.30 -57.79
N VAL A 914 -59.69 24.44 -57.43
CA VAL A 914 -58.58 23.80 -58.16
C VAL A 914 -58.28 22.43 -57.53
N PRO A 915 -58.52 21.30 -58.22
CA PRO A 915 -58.23 19.97 -57.69
C PRO A 915 -56.73 19.73 -57.52
N ILE A 916 -56.32 19.10 -56.42
CA ILE A 916 -54.93 18.75 -56.11
C ILE A 916 -54.79 17.22 -56.12
N LEU A 917 -53.89 16.70 -56.95
CA LEU A 917 -53.61 15.26 -56.99
C LEU A 917 -52.57 14.90 -55.92
N PHE A 918 -52.85 13.88 -55.12
CA PHE A 918 -52.00 13.46 -54.01
C PHE A 918 -52.21 11.97 -53.69
N ASN A 919 -51.16 11.14 -53.77
CA ASN A 919 -51.16 9.71 -53.43
C ASN A 919 -52.38 8.92 -53.97
N GLY A 920 -52.67 9.06 -55.28
CA GLY A 920 -53.80 8.39 -55.92
C GLY A 920 -55.19 8.96 -55.57
N MET A 921 -55.23 10.10 -54.87
CA MET A 921 -56.45 10.84 -54.53
C MET A 921 -56.46 12.21 -55.21
N MET A 922 -57.66 12.75 -55.42
CA MET A 922 -57.92 14.09 -55.90
C MET A 922 -58.62 14.90 -54.81
N LEU A 923 -57.95 15.92 -54.29
CA LEU A 923 -58.45 16.84 -53.28
C LEU A 923 -59.10 18.06 -53.96
N VAL A 924 -60.40 18.25 -53.78
CA VAL A 924 -61.18 19.33 -54.39
C VAL A 924 -61.55 20.36 -53.31
N PRO A 925 -60.90 21.54 -53.29
CA PRO A 925 -61.23 22.61 -52.35
C PRO A 925 -62.47 23.35 -52.79
N GLU A 926 -63.53 23.28 -51.98
CA GLU A 926 -64.74 24.07 -52.14
C GLU A 926 -64.78 25.24 -51.15
N THR A 927 -65.76 26.14 -51.29
CA THR A 927 -65.89 27.35 -50.47
C THR A 927 -65.99 27.10 -48.96
N SER A 928 -66.46 25.92 -48.53
CA SER A 928 -66.69 25.58 -47.11
C SER A 928 -66.35 24.13 -46.76
N ARG A 929 -65.67 23.38 -47.65
CA ARG A 929 -65.22 22.01 -47.40
C ARG A 929 -64.07 21.62 -48.32
N LEU A 930 -63.30 20.61 -47.91
CA LEU A 930 -62.33 19.93 -48.76
C LEU A 930 -62.79 18.50 -49.01
N VAL A 931 -62.92 18.12 -50.28
CA VAL A 931 -63.40 16.78 -50.68
C VAL A 931 -62.24 15.96 -51.21
N SER A 932 -62.11 14.71 -50.79
CA SER A 932 -61.15 13.75 -51.37
C SER A 932 -61.88 12.72 -52.20
N LEU A 933 -61.44 12.55 -53.44
CA LEU A 933 -61.92 11.56 -54.39
C LEU A 933 -60.80 10.56 -54.67
N ASP A 934 -61.14 9.28 -54.72
CA ASP A 934 -60.21 8.26 -55.21
C ASP A 934 -60.16 8.33 -56.74
N ILE A 935 -58.97 8.52 -57.32
CA ILE A 935 -58.83 8.73 -58.78
C ILE A 935 -59.24 7.46 -59.54
N SER A 936 -58.93 6.28 -59.01
CA SER A 936 -59.17 5.00 -59.68
C SER A 936 -60.63 4.57 -59.69
N SER A 937 -61.34 4.77 -58.57
CA SER A 937 -62.72 4.34 -58.38
C SER A 937 -63.74 5.46 -58.58
N LYS A 938 -63.27 6.71 -58.74
CA LYS A 938 -64.07 7.94 -58.88
C LYS A 938 -65.08 8.16 -57.74
N ARG A 939 -64.89 7.50 -56.59
CA ARG A 939 -65.73 7.63 -55.40
C ARG A 939 -65.14 8.62 -54.42
N GLN A 940 -66.02 9.35 -53.73
CA GLN A 940 -65.60 10.16 -52.59
C GLN A 940 -65.09 9.27 -51.46
N ARG A 941 -63.85 9.52 -51.02
CA ARG A 941 -63.28 8.88 -49.84
C ARG A 941 -63.78 9.56 -48.58
N TRP A 942 -63.64 10.89 -48.52
CA TRP A 942 -64.08 11.71 -47.39
C TRP A 942 -64.36 13.14 -47.85
N ALA A 943 -65.11 13.87 -47.04
CA ALA A 943 -65.36 15.30 -47.23
C ALA A 943 -65.30 16.00 -45.88
N GLN A 944 -64.32 16.90 -45.71
CA GLN A 944 -64.06 17.58 -44.45
C GLN A 944 -64.59 19.03 -44.51
N PRO A 945 -65.59 19.39 -43.70
CA PRO A 945 -66.03 20.78 -43.56
C PRO A 945 -64.88 21.69 -43.12
N LEU A 946 -64.78 22.86 -43.75
CA LEU A 946 -63.80 23.90 -43.43
C LEU A 946 -64.51 25.12 -42.82
N PRO A 947 -63.92 25.77 -41.81
CA PRO A 947 -64.52 26.94 -41.16
C PRO A 947 -64.47 28.21 -42.02
N GLY A 948 -63.85 28.16 -43.20
CA GLY A 948 -63.82 29.23 -44.19
C GLY A 948 -63.19 28.75 -45.50
N ALA A 949 -63.24 29.59 -46.54
CA ALA A 949 -62.63 29.25 -47.83
C ALA A 949 -61.11 29.05 -47.65
N PRO A 950 -60.55 27.95 -48.18
CA PRO A 950 -59.11 27.69 -48.06
C PRO A 950 -58.32 28.78 -48.79
N VAL A 951 -57.34 29.33 -48.08
CA VAL A 951 -56.40 30.35 -48.56
C VAL A 951 -55.12 29.70 -49.10
N GLY A 952 -54.80 28.49 -48.64
CA GLY A 952 -53.71 27.68 -49.18
C GLY A 952 -53.79 26.22 -48.74
N ILE A 953 -53.36 25.29 -49.60
CA ILE A 953 -53.34 23.86 -49.30
C ILE A 953 -51.97 23.30 -49.69
N VAL A 954 -51.38 22.52 -48.79
CA VAL A 954 -50.15 21.76 -49.02
C VAL A 954 -50.39 20.32 -48.59
N ALA A 955 -50.20 19.35 -49.50
CA ALA A 955 -50.32 17.93 -49.20
C ALA A 955 -48.93 17.29 -49.24
N ASP A 956 -48.47 16.78 -48.10
CA ASP A 956 -47.27 15.96 -47.93
C ASP A 956 -47.66 14.64 -47.25
N THR A 957 -46.87 14.09 -46.33
CA THR A 957 -47.33 13.05 -45.39
C THR A 957 -48.73 13.31 -44.76
N LEU A 958 -49.14 14.58 -44.60
CA LEU A 958 -50.45 15.03 -44.15
C LEU A 958 -51.05 16.07 -45.12
N VAL A 959 -52.35 16.33 -45.02
CA VAL A 959 -53.01 17.41 -45.78
C VAL A 959 -53.12 18.65 -44.89
N HIS A 960 -52.40 19.71 -45.24
CA HIS A 960 -52.40 20.99 -44.52
C HIS A 960 -53.28 22.02 -45.23
N VAL A 961 -54.25 22.59 -44.52
CA VAL A 961 -55.23 23.55 -45.08
C VAL A 961 -55.22 24.84 -44.27
N LEU A 962 -54.76 25.92 -44.89
CA LEU A 962 -54.82 27.27 -44.33
C LEU A 962 -56.18 27.89 -44.65
N VAL A 963 -56.88 28.33 -43.62
CA VAL A 963 -58.13 29.11 -43.66
C VAL A 963 -57.89 30.45 -42.95
N PRO A 964 -58.75 31.47 -43.11
CA PRO A 964 -58.42 32.86 -42.74
C PRO A 964 -57.85 33.09 -41.33
N ASN A 965 -58.22 32.27 -40.34
CA ASN A 965 -57.76 32.40 -38.94
C ASN A 965 -57.14 31.10 -38.38
N ALA A 966 -56.92 30.07 -39.19
CA ALA A 966 -56.41 28.79 -38.69
C ALA A 966 -55.66 27.98 -39.76
N LEU A 967 -54.72 27.16 -39.32
CA LEU A 967 -54.09 26.11 -40.11
C LEU A 967 -54.58 24.75 -39.60
N LEU A 968 -55.26 24.00 -40.47
CA LEU A 968 -55.77 22.66 -40.19
C LEU A 968 -54.78 21.61 -40.70
N ARG A 969 -54.60 20.54 -39.94
CA ARG A 969 -53.89 19.32 -40.36
C ARG A 969 -54.87 18.18 -40.45
N LEU A 970 -54.94 17.55 -41.61
CA LEU A 970 -55.84 16.45 -41.88
C LEU A 970 -55.06 15.19 -42.21
N ASP A 971 -55.57 14.06 -41.71
CA ASP A 971 -55.14 12.74 -42.15
C ASP A 971 -55.54 12.53 -43.62
N PRO A 972 -54.60 12.18 -44.52
CA PRO A 972 -54.92 12.05 -45.94
C PRO A 972 -55.87 10.90 -46.27
N ALA A 973 -55.86 9.82 -45.48
CA ALA A 973 -56.67 8.64 -45.72
C ALA A 973 -58.12 8.83 -45.25
N THR A 974 -58.32 9.52 -44.13
CA THR A 974 -59.64 9.65 -43.48
C THR A 974 -60.25 11.04 -43.55
N GLY A 975 -59.46 12.08 -43.83
CA GLY A 975 -59.88 13.48 -43.82
C GLY A 975 -60.05 14.07 -42.43
N GLN A 976 -59.78 13.30 -41.36
CA GLN A 976 -59.94 13.73 -39.99
C GLN A 976 -58.98 14.86 -39.66
N VAL A 977 -59.48 15.94 -39.05
CA VAL A 977 -58.64 17.01 -38.50
C VAL A 977 -57.88 16.47 -37.31
N LEU A 978 -56.57 16.31 -37.47
CA LEU A 978 -55.64 15.86 -36.44
C LEU A 978 -55.30 17.00 -35.47
N ASP A 979 -55.21 18.22 -35.99
CA ASP A 979 -54.87 19.41 -35.21
C ASP A 979 -55.30 20.70 -35.94
N GLN A 980 -55.59 21.73 -35.15
CA GLN A 980 -55.94 23.07 -35.61
C GLN A 980 -55.11 24.10 -34.86
N THR A 981 -54.26 24.82 -35.58
CA THR A 981 -53.43 25.90 -35.01
C THR A 981 -54.03 27.27 -35.37
N PRO A 982 -54.32 28.15 -34.39
CA PRO A 982 -54.75 29.51 -34.68
C PRO A 982 -53.68 30.28 -35.46
N VAL A 983 -54.10 31.14 -36.38
CA VAL A 983 -53.20 32.01 -37.16
C VAL A 983 -53.58 33.46 -36.90
N SER A 984 -52.61 34.26 -36.44
CA SER A 984 -52.78 35.69 -36.19
C SER A 984 -52.37 36.51 -37.41
N GLY A 985 -53.18 37.51 -37.77
CA GLY A 985 -52.96 38.39 -38.93
C GLY A 985 -53.66 37.91 -40.21
N ASN A 986 -53.64 38.75 -41.25
CA ASN A 986 -54.26 38.41 -42.54
C ASN A 986 -53.35 37.43 -43.31
N ALA A 987 -53.59 36.14 -43.16
CA ALA A 987 -52.81 35.10 -43.81
C ALA A 987 -53.13 35.05 -45.32
N THR A 988 -52.10 35.08 -46.16
CA THR A 988 -52.23 35.20 -47.62
C THR A 988 -51.68 34.01 -48.40
N ALA A 989 -50.76 33.23 -47.81
CA ALA A 989 -50.23 32.00 -48.41
C ALA A 989 -49.68 31.02 -47.37
N LEU A 990 -49.58 29.75 -47.76
CA LEU A 990 -48.94 28.68 -47.01
C LEU A 990 -47.74 28.15 -47.81
N VAL A 991 -46.57 28.02 -47.18
CA VAL A 991 -45.34 27.53 -47.83
C VAL A 991 -44.63 26.49 -46.95
N GLY A 992 -44.18 25.38 -47.53
CA GLY A 992 -43.49 24.31 -46.77
C GLY A 992 -43.67 22.93 -47.39
N SER A 993 -42.97 21.93 -46.85
CA SER A 993 -43.11 20.50 -47.16
C SER A 993 -42.41 19.65 -46.08
N TYR A 994 -42.78 18.36 -45.96
CA TYR A 994 -42.22 17.38 -45.03
C TYR A 994 -42.15 17.87 -43.57
N GLY A 995 -43.26 18.42 -43.08
CA GLY A 995 -43.40 18.85 -41.68
C GLY A 995 -42.75 20.20 -41.31
N ARG A 996 -42.01 20.86 -42.23
CA ARG A 996 -41.56 22.25 -42.07
C ARG A 996 -42.50 23.21 -42.79
N MET A 997 -43.35 23.89 -42.02
CA MET A 997 -44.40 24.77 -42.54
C MET A 997 -44.22 26.22 -42.07
N GLY A 998 -44.37 27.14 -43.01
CA GLY A 998 -44.39 28.58 -42.79
C GLY A 998 -45.65 29.23 -43.36
N ILE A 999 -46.15 30.24 -42.67
CA ILE A 999 -47.37 30.98 -43.01
C ILE A 999 -46.96 32.39 -43.41
N VAL A 1000 -47.44 32.85 -44.56
CA VAL A 1000 -47.23 34.22 -45.02
C VAL A 1000 -48.42 35.07 -44.61
N THR A 1001 -48.17 36.12 -43.85
CA THR A 1001 -49.16 37.12 -43.42
C THR A 1001 -48.86 38.47 -44.06
N GLU A 1002 -49.88 39.32 -44.19
CA GLU A 1002 -49.71 40.70 -44.64
C GLU A 1002 -49.75 41.66 -43.44
N GLU A 1003 -48.64 42.36 -43.19
CA GLU A 1003 -48.48 43.31 -42.09
C GLU A 1003 -48.03 44.67 -42.64
N GLY A 1004 -48.86 45.71 -42.52
CA GLY A 1004 -48.55 47.05 -43.02
C GLY A 1004 -48.34 47.13 -44.54
N GLY A 1005 -48.96 46.22 -45.32
CA GLY A 1005 -48.82 46.12 -46.78
C GLY A 1005 -47.54 45.40 -47.25
N LYS A 1006 -46.83 44.75 -46.32
CA LYS A 1006 -45.63 43.94 -46.60
C LYS A 1006 -45.89 42.46 -46.23
N PRO A 1007 -45.43 41.51 -47.06
CA PRO A 1007 -45.54 40.09 -46.74
C PRO A 1007 -44.50 39.69 -45.69
N THR A 1008 -44.93 38.92 -44.69
CA THR A 1008 -44.09 38.42 -43.59
C THR A 1008 -44.24 36.90 -43.48
N LEU A 1009 -43.14 36.16 -43.54
CA LEU A 1009 -43.13 34.71 -43.33
C LEU A 1009 -42.93 34.41 -41.84
N ARG A 1010 -43.78 33.57 -41.26
CA ARG A 1010 -43.68 33.10 -39.86
C ARG A 1010 -43.65 31.58 -39.82
N MET A 1011 -42.86 31.01 -38.90
CA MET A 1011 -42.90 29.57 -38.66
C MET A 1011 -44.20 29.19 -37.95
N ARG A 1012 -44.64 27.96 -38.20
CA ARG A 1012 -45.77 27.40 -37.48
C ARG A 1012 -45.52 27.40 -35.96
N GLY A 1013 -46.41 28.02 -35.20
CA GLY A 1013 -46.35 28.05 -33.72
C GLY A 1013 -45.48 29.15 -33.11
N SER A 1014 -44.87 30.05 -33.91
CA SER A 1014 -44.12 31.20 -33.40
C SER A 1014 -44.97 32.48 -33.44
N GLU A 1015 -45.35 33.03 -32.29
CA GLU A 1015 -46.18 34.26 -32.23
C GLU A 1015 -45.39 35.58 -32.43
N GLY A 1016 -44.05 35.57 -32.51
CA GLY A 1016 -43.26 36.81 -32.49
C GLY A 1016 -42.05 36.94 -33.43
N ALA A 1017 -41.63 35.88 -34.13
CA ALA A 1017 -40.46 35.93 -35.02
C ALA A 1017 -40.89 35.62 -36.47
N GLY A 1018 -40.92 36.65 -37.31
CA GLY A 1018 -41.22 36.53 -38.74
C GLY A 1018 -40.22 37.30 -39.58
N ASN A 1019 -39.91 36.79 -40.76
CA ASN A 1019 -39.05 37.48 -41.71
C ASN A 1019 -39.95 38.34 -42.62
N THR A 1020 -39.92 39.67 -42.42
CA THR A 1020 -40.70 40.63 -43.22
C THR A 1020 -39.90 41.04 -44.46
N GLY A 1021 -40.52 40.89 -45.64
CA GLY A 1021 -39.99 41.37 -46.90
C GLY A 1021 -40.41 42.81 -47.22
N GLU A 1022 -39.88 43.39 -48.31
CA GLU A 1022 -40.43 44.62 -48.88
C GLU A 1022 -41.72 44.36 -49.67
N ALA A 1023 -42.43 45.43 -50.06
CA ALA A 1023 -43.63 45.29 -50.88
C ALA A 1023 -43.28 44.63 -52.22
N GLY A 1024 -43.95 43.52 -52.55
CA GLY A 1024 -43.66 42.70 -53.73
C GLY A 1024 -42.77 41.48 -53.49
N THR A 1025 -42.28 41.27 -52.26
CA THR A 1025 -41.50 40.08 -51.87
C THR A 1025 -42.34 38.81 -51.94
N ARG A 1026 -41.74 37.69 -52.37
CA ARG A 1026 -42.37 36.36 -52.32
C ARG A 1026 -41.56 35.40 -51.46
N PHE A 1027 -42.24 34.49 -50.78
CA PHE A 1027 -41.61 33.42 -50.01
C PHE A 1027 -41.81 32.06 -50.67
N ALA A 1028 -40.80 31.22 -50.59
CA ALA A 1028 -40.81 29.86 -51.13
C ALA A 1028 -40.13 28.88 -50.17
N PHE A 1029 -40.22 27.59 -50.47
CA PHE A 1029 -39.58 26.50 -49.71
C PHE A 1029 -39.07 25.47 -50.72
N ALA A 1030 -37.76 25.30 -50.80
CA ALA A 1030 -37.09 24.41 -51.76
C ALA A 1030 -35.81 23.86 -51.12
N GLY A 1031 -35.39 22.65 -51.49
CA GLY A 1031 -34.15 22.04 -50.97
C GLY A 1031 -34.08 21.97 -49.44
N GLY A 1032 -35.23 21.79 -48.77
CA GLY A 1032 -35.34 21.73 -47.32
C GLY A 1032 -35.21 23.07 -46.56
N ALA A 1033 -35.17 24.21 -47.26
CA ALA A 1033 -35.02 25.54 -46.68
C ALA A 1033 -36.10 26.53 -47.13
N PHE A 1034 -36.43 27.50 -46.26
CA PHE A 1034 -37.27 28.65 -46.63
C PHE A 1034 -36.44 29.67 -47.41
N LEU A 1035 -37.03 30.25 -48.44
CA LEU A 1035 -36.39 31.23 -49.32
C LEU A 1035 -37.20 32.52 -49.33
N ARG A 1036 -36.53 33.67 -49.24
CA ARG A 1036 -37.11 34.99 -49.48
C ARG A 1036 -36.65 35.51 -50.84
N VAL A 1037 -37.58 35.97 -51.65
CA VAL A 1037 -37.33 36.47 -52.99
C VAL A 1037 -37.75 37.92 -53.07
N ASP A 1038 -36.77 38.82 -52.98
CA ASP A 1038 -36.94 40.27 -53.00
C ASP A 1038 -36.73 40.83 -54.41
N ARG A 1039 -37.55 41.81 -54.82
CA ARG A 1039 -37.41 42.49 -56.12
C ARG A 1039 -37.11 43.98 -55.94
N ALA A 1040 -36.04 44.44 -56.58
CA ALA A 1040 -35.69 45.86 -56.68
C ALA A 1040 -35.46 46.24 -58.15
N GLY A 1041 -36.51 46.70 -58.82
CA GLY A 1041 -36.47 47.08 -60.24
C GLY A 1041 -36.16 45.90 -61.17
N ASN A 1042 -34.95 45.92 -61.72
CA ASN A 1042 -34.41 44.92 -62.64
C ASN A 1042 -33.66 43.79 -61.91
N ARG A 1043 -33.46 43.89 -60.59
CA ARG A 1043 -32.75 42.90 -59.78
C ARG A 1043 -33.72 42.04 -58.97
N VAL A 1044 -33.49 40.73 -58.95
CA VAL A 1044 -34.15 39.79 -58.04
C VAL A 1044 -33.10 39.19 -57.11
N THR A 1045 -33.35 39.20 -55.82
CA THR A 1045 -32.44 38.62 -54.81
C THR A 1045 -33.15 37.48 -54.12
N VAL A 1046 -32.51 36.31 -54.12
CA VAL A 1046 -32.98 35.11 -53.43
C VAL A 1046 -32.11 34.92 -52.20
N THR A 1047 -32.73 34.95 -51.03
CA THR A 1047 -32.08 34.77 -49.72
C THR A 1047 -32.52 33.45 -49.12
N ARG A 1048 -31.57 32.60 -48.72
CA ARG A 1048 -31.85 31.40 -47.94
C ARG A 1048 -32.07 31.78 -46.48
N LEU A 1049 -33.17 31.33 -45.89
CA LEU A 1049 -33.51 31.59 -44.50
C LEU A 1049 -33.12 30.39 -43.62
N GLY A 1050 -32.54 30.69 -42.45
CA GLY A 1050 -32.20 29.72 -41.42
C GLY A 1050 -33.43 29.12 -40.72
N ALA A 1051 -33.20 28.17 -39.80
CA ALA A 1051 -34.27 27.49 -39.06
C ALA A 1051 -35.09 28.46 -38.16
N ASP A 1052 -34.49 29.57 -37.74
CA ASP A 1052 -35.09 30.67 -36.98
C ASP A 1052 -35.63 31.80 -37.87
N LEU A 1053 -35.65 31.59 -39.19
CA LEU A 1053 -35.96 32.59 -40.23
C LEU A 1053 -34.99 33.79 -40.30
N SER A 1054 -33.81 33.70 -39.70
CA SER A 1054 -32.74 34.67 -39.93
C SER A 1054 -32.25 34.60 -41.39
N ALA A 1055 -31.85 35.75 -41.94
CA ALA A 1055 -31.33 35.82 -43.30
C ALA A 1055 -29.92 35.20 -43.35
N GLY A 1056 -29.72 34.22 -44.23
CA GLY A 1056 -28.42 33.62 -44.52
C GLY A 1056 -27.87 34.06 -45.88
N GLU A 1057 -27.23 33.11 -46.58
CA GLU A 1057 -26.65 33.31 -47.92
C GLU A 1057 -27.68 33.83 -48.92
N SER A 1058 -27.25 34.75 -49.78
CA SER A 1058 -28.10 35.41 -50.76
C SER A 1058 -27.43 35.44 -52.12
N ALA A 1059 -28.19 35.10 -53.17
CA ALA A 1059 -27.78 35.27 -54.56
C ALA A 1059 -28.63 36.36 -55.22
N SER A 1060 -28.01 37.23 -55.99
CA SER A 1060 -28.72 38.25 -56.77
C SER A 1060 -28.58 38.01 -58.27
N LEU A 1061 -29.67 38.21 -58.97
CA LEU A 1061 -29.77 38.11 -60.42
C LEU A 1061 -30.22 39.46 -60.98
N ASP A 1062 -29.42 40.05 -61.86
CA ASP A 1062 -29.74 41.31 -62.55
C ASP A 1062 -30.31 41.01 -63.95
N PHE A 1063 -31.56 41.39 -64.19
CA PHE A 1063 -32.25 41.27 -65.48
C PHE A 1063 -32.24 42.62 -66.20
N ARG A 1064 -31.87 42.68 -67.48
CA ARG A 1064 -31.99 43.92 -68.26
C ARG A 1064 -33.41 44.06 -68.82
N ASN A 1065 -34.17 45.03 -68.33
CA ASN A 1065 -35.54 45.43 -68.78
C ASN A 1065 -36.68 44.45 -68.46
N LEU A 1066 -36.94 44.20 -67.17
CA LEU A 1066 -38.18 43.52 -66.72
C LEU A 1066 -39.39 44.48 -66.85
N ARG A 1067 -40.30 44.21 -67.80
CA ARG A 1067 -41.55 44.98 -67.95
C ARG A 1067 -42.73 44.44 -67.10
N SER A 1068 -42.63 43.24 -66.52
CA SER A 1068 -43.66 42.63 -65.66
C SER A 1068 -43.03 41.78 -64.54
N ASP A 1069 -43.83 41.35 -63.56
CA ASP A 1069 -43.38 40.52 -62.43
C ASP A 1069 -42.93 39.11 -62.87
N PRO A 1070 -41.81 38.60 -62.33
CA PRO A 1070 -41.40 37.23 -62.58
C PRO A 1070 -42.35 36.23 -61.90
N GLU A 1071 -42.69 35.15 -62.60
CA GLU A 1071 -43.42 34.03 -61.99
C GLU A 1071 -42.45 33.08 -61.31
N LEU A 1072 -42.85 32.60 -60.13
CA LEU A 1072 -42.04 31.76 -59.25
C LEU A 1072 -42.67 30.37 -59.24
N SER A 1073 -41.90 29.36 -59.65
CA SER A 1073 -42.29 27.95 -59.54
C SER A 1073 -41.25 27.20 -58.71
N VAL A 1074 -41.69 26.16 -58.00
CA VAL A 1074 -40.80 25.32 -57.20
C VAL A 1074 -41.12 23.88 -57.51
N ASP A 1075 -40.09 23.14 -57.89
CA ASP A 1075 -40.16 21.71 -58.15
C ASP A 1075 -39.17 20.97 -57.27
N ARG A 1076 -39.60 19.82 -56.72
CA ARG A 1076 -39.04 18.86 -55.74
C ARG A 1076 -37.80 19.21 -54.89
N GLU A 1077 -36.81 19.95 -55.37
CA GLU A 1077 -35.69 20.53 -54.60
C GLU A 1077 -35.18 21.90 -55.10
N ARG A 1078 -35.63 22.40 -56.26
CA ARG A 1078 -35.08 23.55 -57.00
C ARG A 1078 -36.07 24.72 -57.09
N LEU A 1079 -35.53 25.95 -57.07
CA LEU A 1079 -36.30 27.18 -57.27
C LEU A 1079 -36.20 27.64 -58.73
N CYS A 1080 -37.35 27.81 -59.40
CA CYS A 1080 -37.44 28.26 -60.77
C CYS A 1080 -37.98 29.70 -60.84
N ILE A 1081 -37.20 30.63 -61.39
CA ILE A 1081 -37.59 32.04 -61.57
C ILE A 1081 -37.70 32.35 -63.07
N PHE A 1082 -38.85 32.84 -63.50
CA PHE A 1082 -39.09 33.22 -64.90
C PHE A 1082 -39.19 34.74 -65.07
N ALA A 1083 -38.39 35.32 -65.97
CA ALA A 1083 -38.58 36.69 -66.43
C ALA A 1083 -39.43 36.70 -67.73
N PRO A 1084 -40.56 37.42 -67.79
CA PRO A 1084 -41.38 37.51 -69.00
C PRO A 1084 -40.58 38.09 -70.15
N GLY A 1085 -40.35 37.28 -71.20
CA GLY A 1085 -39.39 37.61 -72.25
C GLY A 1085 -38.12 36.75 -72.25
N GLU A 1086 -38.24 35.47 -71.88
CA GLU A 1086 -37.55 34.34 -72.55
C GLU A 1086 -36.44 33.59 -71.78
N ARG A 1087 -36.41 33.53 -70.43
CA ARG A 1087 -35.69 32.43 -69.71
C ARG A 1087 -36.15 32.06 -68.31
N LEU A 1088 -36.02 30.75 -68.04
CA LEU A 1088 -36.09 30.09 -66.75
C LEU A 1088 -34.70 30.06 -66.09
N VAL A 1089 -34.60 30.56 -64.85
CA VAL A 1089 -33.43 30.35 -64.00
C VAL A 1089 -33.77 29.29 -62.98
N VAL A 1090 -33.03 28.17 -62.98
CA VAL A 1090 -33.15 27.12 -61.98
C VAL A 1090 -32.03 27.30 -60.95
N LEU A 1091 -32.40 27.58 -59.72
CA LEU A 1091 -31.49 27.72 -58.59
C LEU A 1091 -31.62 26.50 -57.70
N ASN A 1092 -30.49 25.83 -57.44
CA ASN A 1092 -30.43 24.79 -56.43
C ASN A 1092 -30.10 25.45 -55.07
N PRO A 1093 -30.96 25.35 -54.05
CA PRO A 1093 -30.76 26.06 -52.78
C PRO A 1093 -29.47 25.69 -52.02
N SER A 1094 -28.87 24.55 -52.34
CA SER A 1094 -27.56 24.11 -51.83
C SER A 1094 -26.36 24.79 -52.50
N ASP A 1095 -26.55 25.38 -53.69
CA ASP A 1095 -25.47 25.81 -54.59
C ASP A 1095 -25.43 27.34 -54.80
N LEU A 1096 -25.96 28.11 -53.85
CA LEU A 1096 -26.13 29.58 -53.92
C LEU A 1096 -24.81 30.37 -54.16
N ASP A 1097 -23.65 29.71 -54.10
CA ASP A 1097 -22.31 30.26 -54.40
C ASP A 1097 -21.89 30.20 -55.88
N SER A 1098 -22.70 29.64 -56.80
CA SER A 1098 -22.32 29.56 -58.22
C SER A 1098 -23.48 29.83 -59.18
N ALA A 1099 -23.69 31.10 -59.55
CA ALA A 1099 -24.67 31.49 -60.56
C ALA A 1099 -24.01 32.18 -61.76
N ALA A 1100 -23.81 31.44 -62.86
CA ALA A 1100 -23.59 32.01 -64.18
C ALA A 1100 -24.16 31.08 -65.27
N VAL A 1101 -25.19 31.52 -65.99
CA VAL A 1101 -25.66 30.87 -67.23
C VAL A 1101 -26.03 31.93 -68.26
N ASP A 1102 -25.52 31.77 -69.49
CA ASP A 1102 -25.66 32.69 -70.63
C ASP A 1102 -26.81 32.30 -71.58
N VAL A 1103 -27.37 33.28 -72.32
CA VAL A 1103 -28.81 33.33 -72.64
C VAL A 1103 -29.15 33.83 -74.08
N PRO A 1104 -29.47 32.99 -75.10
CA PRO A 1104 -30.10 33.38 -76.41
C PRO A 1104 -31.66 33.39 -76.54
N ALA A 1105 -32.22 34.35 -77.31
CA ALA A 1105 -33.63 34.79 -77.39
C ALA A 1105 -34.68 33.82 -78.02
N GLY A 1106 -35.95 33.83 -77.55
CA GLY A 1106 -37.09 33.64 -78.46
C GLY A 1106 -38.52 33.19 -78.05
N THR A 1107 -38.91 32.69 -76.84
CA THR A 1107 -40.34 32.28 -76.58
C THR A 1107 -40.76 32.18 -75.08
N ALA A 1108 -42.07 32.32 -74.75
CA ALA A 1108 -42.69 32.28 -73.41
C ALA A 1108 -43.83 31.23 -73.22
N PHE A 1109 -44.11 30.88 -71.94
CA PHE A 1109 -44.90 29.78 -71.34
C PHE A 1109 -44.19 28.42 -71.33
N PHE A 1110 -44.14 27.72 -70.18
CA PHE A 1110 -43.59 26.36 -70.12
C PHE A 1110 -44.22 25.49 -69.02
N ALA A 1111 -44.10 24.17 -69.19
CA ALA A 1111 -44.35 23.15 -68.17
C ALA A 1111 -43.08 22.30 -67.98
N LEU A 1112 -42.87 21.77 -66.78
CA LEU A 1112 -41.77 20.85 -66.45
C LEU A 1112 -42.35 19.47 -66.12
N ASP A 1113 -41.70 18.42 -66.61
CA ASP A 1113 -42.01 17.04 -66.21
C ASP A 1113 -41.00 16.49 -65.19
N ASP A 1114 -41.29 15.30 -64.68
CA ASP A 1114 -40.51 14.60 -63.66
C ASP A 1114 -39.10 14.16 -64.14
N ASP A 1115 -38.84 14.22 -65.45
CA ASP A 1115 -37.58 13.86 -66.10
C ASP A 1115 -36.73 15.09 -66.48
N ASP A 1116 -36.99 16.24 -65.82
CA ASP A 1116 -36.25 17.48 -66.01
C ASP A 1116 -36.42 18.10 -67.44
N HIS A 1117 -37.52 17.82 -68.16
CA HIS A 1117 -37.80 18.44 -69.47
C HIS A 1117 -38.67 19.69 -69.39
N VAL A 1118 -38.31 20.72 -70.15
CA VAL A 1118 -39.02 21.99 -70.32
C VAL A 1118 -39.80 21.99 -71.64
N TYR A 1119 -41.13 22.17 -71.54
CA TYR A 1119 -42.05 22.18 -72.68
C TYR A 1119 -42.43 23.61 -73.08
N LEU A 1120 -42.02 24.05 -74.26
CA LEU A 1120 -42.21 25.39 -74.80
C LEU A 1120 -43.26 25.36 -75.95
N PRO A 1121 -44.48 25.90 -75.73
CA PRO A 1121 -45.56 25.87 -76.69
C PRO A 1121 -45.43 26.96 -77.76
N SER A 1122 -45.79 26.59 -78.98
CA SER A 1122 -46.09 27.50 -80.07
C SER A 1122 -47.47 27.18 -80.63
N ALA A 1123 -48.00 28.03 -81.51
CA ALA A 1123 -49.34 27.86 -82.05
C ALA A 1123 -49.58 26.48 -82.70
N ARG A 1124 -48.57 25.76 -83.20
CA ARG A 1124 -48.70 24.44 -83.85
C ARG A 1124 -47.69 23.39 -83.42
N GLN A 1125 -46.77 23.71 -82.52
CA GLN A 1125 -45.69 22.83 -82.12
C GLN A 1125 -45.38 22.99 -80.64
N MET A 1126 -44.92 21.94 -79.98
CA MET A 1126 -44.33 21.98 -78.64
C MET A 1126 -42.85 21.64 -78.76
N ARG A 1127 -41.96 22.50 -78.28
CA ARG A 1127 -40.53 22.18 -78.16
C ARG A 1127 -40.26 21.63 -76.76
N VAL A 1128 -39.55 20.53 -76.64
CA VAL A 1128 -39.23 19.85 -75.38
C VAL A 1128 -37.73 19.85 -75.22
N VAL A 1129 -37.21 20.38 -74.10
CA VAL A 1129 -35.78 20.58 -73.85
C VAL A 1129 -35.41 19.97 -72.50
N ALA A 1130 -34.50 19.00 -72.45
CA ALA A 1130 -33.98 18.50 -71.18
C ALA A 1130 -33.09 19.56 -70.50
N LEU A 1131 -33.21 19.72 -69.18
CA LEU A 1131 -32.39 20.65 -68.41
C LEU A 1131 -30.90 20.31 -68.58
N GLY A 1132 -30.11 21.30 -69.03
CA GLY A 1132 -28.67 21.14 -69.31
C GLY A 1132 -28.34 20.81 -70.77
N GLU A 1133 -29.33 20.50 -71.60
CA GLU A 1133 -29.16 20.29 -73.03
C GLU A 1133 -29.56 21.53 -73.85
N THR A 1134 -28.94 21.71 -75.01
CA THR A 1134 -29.24 22.83 -75.93
C THR A 1134 -30.16 22.43 -77.08
N ASP A 1135 -30.27 21.13 -77.37
CA ASP A 1135 -31.11 20.62 -78.45
C ASP A 1135 -32.55 20.37 -77.98
N ALA A 1136 -33.52 20.88 -78.74
CA ALA A 1136 -34.93 20.77 -78.42
C ALA A 1136 -35.61 19.73 -79.33
N ARG A 1137 -36.30 18.76 -78.75
CA ARG A 1137 -37.21 17.86 -79.49
C ARG A 1137 -38.48 18.62 -79.87
N VAL A 1138 -38.89 18.57 -81.14
CA VAL A 1138 -40.09 19.28 -81.61
C VAL A 1138 -41.25 18.31 -81.83
N VAL A 1139 -42.36 18.53 -81.13
CA VAL A 1139 -43.62 17.78 -81.25
C VAL A 1139 -44.60 18.62 -82.08
N ASN A 1140 -45.03 18.12 -83.23
CA ASN A 1140 -46.03 18.80 -84.05
C ASN A 1140 -47.45 18.51 -83.53
N LEU A 1141 -48.26 19.56 -83.35
CA LEU A 1141 -49.62 19.43 -82.88
C LEU A 1141 -50.60 19.28 -84.06
N PRO A 1142 -51.52 18.30 -84.03
CA PRO A 1142 -52.44 18.02 -85.14
C PRO A 1142 -53.44 19.15 -85.43
N GLN A 1143 -53.73 20.00 -84.44
CA GLN A 1143 -54.45 21.27 -84.62
C GLN A 1143 -53.72 22.40 -83.89
N PRO A 1144 -53.82 23.65 -84.38
CA PRO A 1144 -53.24 24.79 -83.67
C PRO A 1144 -53.82 24.92 -82.27
N MET A 1145 -53.01 25.29 -81.29
CA MET A 1145 -53.48 25.58 -79.94
C MET A 1145 -54.38 26.83 -79.95
N LEU A 1146 -55.42 26.83 -79.11
CA LEU A 1146 -56.31 27.98 -78.93
C LEU A 1146 -55.53 29.21 -78.42
N SER A 1147 -54.57 29.00 -77.53
CA SER A 1147 -53.57 29.97 -77.09
C SER A 1147 -52.32 29.23 -76.59
N GLN A 1148 -51.18 29.90 -76.46
CA GLN A 1148 -49.96 29.29 -75.91
C GLN A 1148 -50.10 28.83 -74.45
N ALA A 1149 -51.09 29.35 -73.72
CA ALA A 1149 -51.39 28.93 -72.35
C ALA A 1149 -52.37 27.74 -72.28
N SER A 1150 -52.84 27.22 -73.42
CA SER A 1150 -53.91 26.22 -73.47
C SER A 1150 -53.41 24.77 -73.53
N PHE A 1151 -52.45 24.40 -72.67
CA PHE A 1151 -51.94 23.03 -72.54
C PHE A 1151 -51.50 22.68 -71.13
N GLN A 1152 -51.33 21.38 -70.91
CA GLN A 1152 -50.76 20.77 -69.73
C GLN A 1152 -49.96 19.54 -70.14
N VAL A 1153 -48.83 19.30 -69.48
CA VAL A 1153 -48.00 18.11 -69.69
C VAL A 1153 -48.50 17.01 -68.77
N LEU A 1154 -48.65 15.80 -69.30
CA LEU A 1154 -49.06 14.63 -68.53
C LEU A 1154 -47.84 13.85 -68.03
N PRO A 1155 -47.92 13.18 -66.88
CA PRO A 1155 -46.78 12.44 -66.30
C PRO A 1155 -46.24 11.32 -67.20
N GLU A 1156 -45.01 10.87 -66.94
CA GLU A 1156 -44.42 9.62 -67.47
C GLU A 1156 -44.44 9.45 -69.01
N GLY A 1157 -44.28 10.54 -69.76
CA GLY A 1157 -44.28 10.50 -71.23
C GLY A 1157 -45.65 10.21 -71.85
N GLU A 1158 -46.75 10.30 -71.08
CA GLU A 1158 -48.13 10.12 -71.57
C GLU A 1158 -48.59 11.21 -72.56
N GLY A 1159 -47.79 12.27 -72.70
CA GLY A 1159 -47.93 13.28 -73.73
C GLY A 1159 -48.42 14.63 -73.22
N ILE A 1160 -48.97 15.41 -74.13
CA ILE A 1160 -49.40 16.79 -73.94
C ILE A 1160 -50.92 16.84 -74.10
N LEU A 1161 -51.61 17.28 -73.06
CA LEU A 1161 -53.02 17.63 -73.11
C LEU A 1161 -53.14 19.10 -73.54
N TYR A 1162 -53.89 19.42 -74.58
CA TYR A 1162 -54.04 20.81 -75.03
C TYR A 1162 -55.39 21.10 -75.69
N ILE A 1163 -55.76 22.37 -75.73
CA ILE A 1163 -57.01 22.82 -76.36
C ILE A 1163 -56.69 23.36 -77.74
N GLY A 1164 -57.29 22.75 -78.77
CA GLY A 1164 -57.18 23.24 -80.14
C GLY A 1164 -58.00 24.51 -80.37
N SER A 1165 -57.65 25.29 -81.39
CA SER A 1165 -58.40 26.49 -81.81
C SER A 1165 -59.85 26.20 -82.21
N ASP A 1166 -60.16 24.93 -82.51
CA ASP A 1166 -61.52 24.41 -82.72
C ASP A 1166 -62.28 24.09 -81.42
N ARG A 1167 -61.70 24.39 -80.26
CA ARG A 1167 -62.23 24.18 -78.90
C ARG A 1167 -62.49 22.71 -78.53
N TYR A 1168 -61.65 21.81 -79.02
CA TYR A 1168 -61.56 20.44 -78.50
C TYR A 1168 -60.31 20.29 -77.63
N VAL A 1169 -60.46 19.57 -76.51
CA VAL A 1169 -59.33 19.09 -75.71
C VAL A 1169 -58.76 17.86 -76.39
N ARG A 1170 -57.44 17.77 -76.46
CA ARG A 1170 -56.70 16.69 -77.10
C ARG A 1170 -55.56 16.23 -76.22
N ARG A 1171 -55.31 14.94 -76.16
CA ARG A 1171 -54.04 14.38 -75.69
C ARG A 1171 -53.21 13.96 -76.90
N VAL A 1172 -51.96 14.37 -76.94
CA VAL A 1172 -51.00 14.04 -78.00
C VAL A 1172 -49.76 13.44 -77.35
N ASP A 1173 -49.29 12.29 -77.79
CA ASP A 1173 -48.04 11.74 -77.28
C ASP A 1173 -46.81 12.58 -77.71
N LEU A 1174 -45.63 12.26 -77.18
CA LEU A 1174 -44.39 12.97 -77.52
C LEU A 1174 -43.88 12.73 -78.95
N SER A 1175 -44.57 11.91 -79.75
CA SER A 1175 -44.33 11.78 -81.21
C SER A 1175 -45.16 12.77 -82.03
N GLY A 1176 -46.17 13.41 -81.43
CA GLY A 1176 -47.11 14.30 -82.12
C GLY A 1176 -48.41 13.61 -82.55
N THR A 1177 -48.65 12.37 -82.09
CA THR A 1177 -49.84 11.59 -82.47
C THR A 1177 -50.99 11.87 -81.48
N GLU A 1178 -52.17 12.26 -81.99
CA GLU A 1178 -53.38 12.44 -81.18
C GLU A 1178 -53.85 11.07 -80.66
N VAL A 1179 -53.86 10.92 -79.33
CA VAL A 1179 -54.23 9.68 -78.64
C VAL A 1179 -55.56 9.77 -77.90
N TRP A 1180 -56.10 10.98 -77.69
CA TRP A 1180 -57.44 11.20 -77.13
C TRP A 1180 -57.98 12.58 -77.53
N LYS A 1181 -59.31 12.72 -77.67
CA LYS A 1181 -59.97 13.99 -78.03
C LYS A 1181 -61.40 14.07 -77.50
N GLU A 1182 -61.77 15.21 -76.92
CA GLU A 1182 -63.14 15.48 -76.45
C GLU A 1182 -63.55 16.95 -76.62
N ALA A 1183 -64.86 17.21 -76.77
CA ALA A 1183 -65.39 18.56 -77.00
C ALA A 1183 -65.53 19.34 -75.68
N LEU A 1184 -65.04 20.58 -75.62
CA LEU A 1184 -65.29 21.43 -74.44
C LEU A 1184 -66.78 21.87 -74.40
N PRO A 1185 -67.45 21.74 -73.24
CA PRO A 1185 -68.79 22.31 -73.04
C PRO A 1185 -68.79 23.82 -73.31
N ARG A 1186 -69.82 24.35 -73.99
CA ARG A 1186 -69.87 25.77 -74.39
C ARG A 1186 -69.99 26.71 -73.17
N ALA A 1187 -68.86 27.16 -72.62
CA ALA A 1187 -68.79 28.37 -71.81
C ALA A 1187 -68.28 29.53 -72.68
N ALA A 1188 -69.15 30.49 -72.98
CA ALA A 1188 -68.78 31.68 -73.75
C ALA A 1188 -68.09 32.71 -72.82
N GLY A 1189 -66.78 32.91 -72.99
CA GLY A 1189 -66.05 34.06 -72.42
C GLY A 1189 -65.09 33.79 -71.26
N ALA A 1190 -64.83 32.54 -70.88
CA ALA A 1190 -63.87 32.23 -69.82
C ALA A 1190 -62.40 32.43 -70.28
N PRO A 1191 -61.49 32.94 -69.43
CA PRO A 1191 -60.07 33.11 -69.75
C PRO A 1191 -59.39 31.75 -70.02
N ALA A 1192 -58.32 31.75 -70.83
CA ALA A 1192 -57.69 30.51 -71.31
C ALA A 1192 -57.22 29.57 -70.19
N GLY A 1193 -56.80 30.09 -69.03
CA GLY A 1193 -56.36 29.29 -67.89
C GLY A 1193 -57.47 28.45 -67.25
N SER A 1194 -58.67 29.02 -67.05
CA SER A 1194 -59.80 28.26 -66.47
C SER A 1194 -60.31 27.18 -67.43
N MET A 1195 -60.15 27.38 -68.74
CA MET A 1195 -60.49 26.36 -69.74
C MET A 1195 -59.52 25.17 -69.71
N VAL A 1196 -58.25 25.36 -69.33
CA VAL A 1196 -57.27 24.26 -69.17
C VAL A 1196 -57.59 23.44 -67.93
N GLU A 1197 -57.97 24.09 -66.83
CA GLU A 1197 -58.40 23.39 -65.60
C GLU A 1197 -59.68 22.58 -65.81
N GLU A 1198 -60.66 23.12 -66.56
CA GLU A 1198 -61.84 22.37 -67.00
C GLU A 1198 -61.47 21.22 -67.94
N ALA A 1199 -60.52 21.44 -68.86
CA ALA A 1199 -60.05 20.41 -69.79
C ALA A 1199 -59.34 19.25 -69.08
N PHE A 1200 -58.53 19.54 -68.05
CA PHE A 1200 -57.88 18.54 -67.23
C PHE A 1200 -58.89 17.75 -66.38
N SER A 1201 -59.89 18.47 -65.82
CA SER A 1201 -61.02 17.84 -65.13
C SER A 1201 -61.87 16.96 -66.05
N LEU A 1202 -61.89 17.24 -67.36
CA LEU A 1202 -62.59 16.43 -68.36
C LEU A 1202 -61.79 15.20 -68.80
N TYR A 1203 -60.45 15.31 -68.79
CA TYR A 1203 -59.54 14.21 -69.13
C TYR A 1203 -59.44 13.14 -68.02
N HIS A 1204 -59.46 13.57 -66.74
CA HIS A 1204 -59.49 12.68 -65.58
C HIS A 1204 -60.91 12.16 -65.27
#